data_AF-A0A7E4ZUT6-F1
#
_entry.id   AF-A0A7E4ZUT6-F1
#
_cell.length_a   1.000
_cell.length_b   1.000
_cell.length_c   1.000
_cell.angle_alpha   90.00
_cell.angle_beta   90.00
_cell.angle_gamma   90.00
#
_symmetry.space_group_name_H-M   'P 1'
#
loop_
_entity.id
_entity.type
_entity.pdbx_description
1 polymer ?
#
loop_
_entity_poly.entity_id
_entity_poly.type
_entity_poly.pdbx_seq_one_letter_code
_entity_poly.pdbx_strand_id
1 'polypeptide(L)'
;MSNSSITIPDSERFIQLHVSDKGGLGNQMYRLASLYGIGKVVNRKPSLNASYVVNQVLAAELQTLFPRLFDTVAFEKAKNGTKAFTIFGRDCCSYADPRIMHDSNATWLLMGGSYYQSYKYFHEYRDEVRDMFQFGPEVMGTVDAYASKLFGNDKSHKFCIHIRRDDFIDHKNLESRTDFVVPAAFRAYEFLRINFEYNNVSAVFIGAKPDFMEALNITQNFSYFDNVYNASLSSRGEDLAFGATYCDSFLITASGSSFAWWMAYLGKPTMPIFYNGQVGKDRNHFKDYSDYDMFPSEWHKMELNRTTEEGFLDCVYETQNRIPEIFDDKTSLQRPPPNLRGSMDGPRGYHACDERADPGLSTKPNKMSKKSTVKSCQVMVLGMNKSGKKTLMKALEVVQNKQYSTPVQRECFTKSVHKFIIEQMKYLVEKREPRSAQTYKELTVGWEANDSEETRSTLFNATREIFGRISSADGFEDFTHSDLVVNHLEILQQMDRVFADDYKPSVDDFLRTAETFIQHVVVPHGSMKYQFHFPKTIKYHEVEKVVYVIDANASRDTLEKGRDAFVAFCNNDPDMWVELCINKTELLHTRTPKAFTAFGYHDDVYNKNSTLTTFLETKLMEGLSEERKKTIGVRFTNFSESKHNRIELEAMFKRWHDRDVQSA
;
A
#
# COMPACT_ATOMS: atom_id res chain seq x y z
N MET A 1 -16.66 -50.46 9.48
CA MET A 1 -17.36 -51.12 10.61
C MET A 1 -18.54 -50.25 11.02
N SER A 2 -19.53 -50.81 11.73
CA SER A 2 -20.61 -50.11 12.49
C SER A 2 -21.10 -48.73 12.00
N ASN A 3 -22.31 -48.68 11.45
CA ASN A 3 -23.08 -47.43 11.38
C ASN A 3 -23.35 -46.91 12.80
N SER A 4 -22.80 -45.75 13.16
CA SER A 4 -23.27 -44.92 14.28
C SER A 4 -24.11 -43.77 13.72
N SER A 5 -25.44 -43.92 13.75
CA SER A 5 -26.36 -42.88 13.30
C SER A 5 -26.41 -41.73 14.30
N ILE A 6 -25.55 -40.73 14.13
CA ILE A 6 -25.57 -39.50 14.93
C ILE A 6 -26.88 -38.74 14.63
N THR A 7 -27.80 -38.78 15.59
CA THR A 7 -29.02 -37.95 15.58
C THR A 7 -28.64 -36.51 15.93
N ILE A 8 -28.54 -35.67 14.91
CA ILE A 8 -28.29 -34.23 15.06
C ILE A 8 -29.50 -33.59 15.78
N PRO A 9 -29.30 -32.84 16.89
CA PRO A 9 -30.37 -32.12 17.57
C PRO A 9 -30.97 -30.98 16.72
N ASP A 10 -32.26 -30.67 16.92
CA ASP A 10 -32.98 -29.58 16.23
C ASP A 10 -32.44 -28.15 16.49
N SER A 11 -31.35 -28.01 17.24
CA SER A 11 -30.64 -26.74 17.48
C SER A 11 -29.51 -26.45 16.49
N GLU A 12 -28.99 -27.44 15.74
CA GLU A 12 -27.82 -27.23 14.89
C GLU A 12 -28.17 -26.53 13.56
N ARG A 13 -27.63 -25.33 13.37
CA ARG A 13 -27.76 -24.53 12.14
C ARG A 13 -26.53 -24.69 11.26
N PHE A 14 -26.75 -24.93 9.97
CA PHE A 14 -25.72 -25.16 8.97
C PHE A 14 -25.68 -24.06 7.93
N ILE A 15 -24.50 -23.82 7.36
CA ILE A 15 -24.30 -23.06 6.14
C ILE A 15 -23.59 -23.96 5.11
N GLN A 16 -24.10 -24.01 3.89
CA GLN A 16 -23.61 -24.93 2.86
C GLN A 16 -23.37 -24.25 1.53
N LEU A 17 -22.19 -24.47 0.94
CA LEU A 17 -21.92 -24.11 -0.45
C LEU A 17 -22.72 -25.02 -1.38
N HIS A 18 -23.64 -24.42 -2.14
CA HIS A 18 -24.57 -25.11 -3.03
C HIS A 18 -24.23 -24.87 -4.52
N VAL A 19 -22.94 -24.94 -4.85
CA VAL A 19 -22.40 -24.68 -6.20
C VAL A 19 -21.34 -25.73 -6.55
N SER A 20 -21.24 -26.07 -7.84
CA SER A 20 -20.27 -27.02 -8.41
C SER A 20 -19.19 -26.30 -9.23
N ASP A 21 -18.46 -25.35 -8.62
CA ASP A 21 -17.38 -24.63 -9.30
C ASP A 21 -16.20 -25.57 -9.64
N LYS A 22 -15.77 -25.59 -10.91
CA LYS A 22 -14.69 -26.46 -11.41
C LYS A 22 -13.28 -25.86 -11.25
N GLY A 23 -13.05 -25.03 -10.24
CA GLY A 23 -11.75 -24.40 -10.00
C GLY A 23 -10.68 -25.40 -9.53
N GLY A 24 -9.41 -25.10 -9.82
CA GLY A 24 -8.27 -25.85 -9.28
C GLY A 24 -8.08 -25.64 -7.77
N LEU A 25 -7.13 -26.38 -7.17
CA LEU A 25 -6.93 -26.50 -5.71
C LEU A 25 -7.02 -25.17 -4.94
N GLY A 26 -6.28 -24.13 -5.33
CA GLY A 26 -6.31 -22.82 -4.66
C GLY A 26 -7.69 -22.12 -4.69
N ASN A 27 -8.50 -22.33 -5.73
CA ASN A 27 -9.88 -21.83 -5.76
C ASN A 27 -10.78 -22.61 -4.81
N GLN A 28 -10.51 -23.90 -4.58
CA GLN A 28 -11.28 -24.74 -3.67
C GLN A 28 -10.92 -24.47 -2.21
N MET A 29 -9.64 -24.22 -1.90
CA MET A 29 -9.18 -23.75 -0.59
C MET A 29 -9.84 -22.43 -0.21
N TYR A 30 -9.93 -21.48 -1.15
CA TYR A 30 -10.69 -20.23 -0.96
C TYR A 30 -12.16 -20.47 -0.60
N ARG A 31 -12.86 -21.33 -1.35
CA ARG A 31 -14.26 -21.70 -1.08
C ARG A 31 -14.43 -22.27 0.33
N LEU A 32 -13.50 -23.13 0.78
CA LEU A 32 -13.55 -23.79 2.09
C LEU A 32 -13.23 -22.82 3.24
N ALA A 33 -12.16 -22.02 3.11
CA ALA A 33 -11.78 -21.03 4.10
C ALA A 33 -12.87 -19.96 4.29
N SER A 34 -13.37 -19.41 3.19
CA SER A 34 -14.45 -18.42 3.22
C SER A 34 -15.75 -19.03 3.77
N LEU A 35 -16.11 -20.25 3.38
CA LEU A 35 -17.26 -20.96 3.99
C LEU A 35 -17.11 -21.13 5.51
N TYR A 36 -15.92 -21.50 5.99
CA TYR A 36 -15.63 -21.63 7.42
C TYR A 36 -15.81 -20.29 8.14
N GLY A 37 -15.14 -19.22 7.69
CA GLY A 37 -15.17 -17.92 8.36
C GLY A 37 -16.51 -17.20 8.24
N ILE A 38 -17.20 -17.30 7.09
CA ILE A 38 -18.61 -16.89 6.96
C ILE A 38 -19.47 -17.63 7.99
N GLY A 39 -19.28 -18.94 8.14
CA GLY A 39 -20.00 -19.76 9.12
C GLY A 39 -19.81 -19.28 10.56
N LYS A 40 -18.59 -18.89 10.94
CA LYS A 40 -18.30 -18.28 12.24
C LYS A 40 -19.09 -16.97 12.43
N VAL A 41 -19.02 -16.06 11.45
CA VAL A 41 -19.72 -14.75 11.49
C VAL A 41 -21.24 -14.88 11.58
N VAL A 42 -21.85 -15.89 10.96
CA VAL A 42 -23.32 -16.11 11.02
C VAL A 42 -23.76 -17.21 12.01
N ASN A 43 -22.84 -17.67 12.88
CA ASN A 43 -23.05 -18.73 13.87
C ASN A 43 -23.69 -20.01 13.29
N ARG A 44 -23.03 -20.60 12.29
CA ARG A 44 -23.47 -21.80 11.56
C ARG A 44 -22.30 -22.74 11.26
N LYS A 45 -22.53 -24.06 11.40
CA LYS A 45 -21.55 -25.08 11.02
C LYS A 45 -21.33 -25.09 9.49
N PRO A 46 -20.06 -25.03 9.00
CA PRO A 46 -19.77 -25.04 7.58
C PRO A 46 -19.91 -26.44 6.96
N SER A 47 -20.46 -26.51 5.74
CA SER A 47 -20.64 -27.77 5.01
C SER A 47 -20.43 -27.60 3.50
N LEU A 48 -19.80 -28.59 2.86
CA LEU A 48 -19.72 -28.68 1.39
C LEU A 48 -20.69 -29.75 0.89
N ASN A 49 -21.54 -29.40 -0.08
CA ASN A 49 -22.55 -30.33 -0.61
C ASN A 49 -21.91 -31.52 -1.33
N ALA A 50 -21.85 -32.68 -0.66
CA ALA A 50 -21.30 -33.92 -1.22
C ALA A 50 -22.15 -34.55 -2.34
N SER A 51 -23.29 -33.95 -2.72
CA SER A 51 -24.09 -34.40 -3.88
C SER A 51 -23.42 -34.13 -5.23
N TYR A 52 -22.44 -33.22 -5.30
CA TYR A 52 -21.73 -32.91 -6.54
C TYR A 52 -20.48 -33.78 -6.67
N VAL A 53 -20.36 -34.51 -7.78
CA VAL A 53 -19.20 -35.39 -8.07
C VAL A 53 -17.86 -34.64 -7.99
N VAL A 54 -17.83 -33.37 -8.41
CA VAL A 54 -16.65 -32.50 -8.29
C VAL A 54 -16.17 -32.38 -6.83
N ASN A 55 -17.10 -32.25 -5.88
CA ASN A 55 -16.77 -32.15 -4.46
C ASN A 55 -16.32 -33.50 -3.86
N GLN A 56 -16.74 -34.63 -4.45
CA GLN A 56 -16.32 -35.97 -4.02
C GLN A 56 -14.88 -36.28 -4.46
N VAL A 57 -14.53 -35.98 -5.72
CA VAL A 57 -13.16 -36.11 -6.22
C VAL A 57 -12.21 -35.17 -5.47
N LEU A 58 -12.66 -33.92 -5.25
CA LEU A 58 -11.94 -32.93 -4.44
C LEU A 58 -11.72 -33.40 -3.00
N ALA A 59 -12.72 -34.03 -2.38
CA ALA A 59 -12.59 -34.53 -1.00
C ALA A 59 -11.46 -35.56 -0.86
N ALA A 60 -11.23 -36.42 -1.87
CA ALA A 60 -10.11 -37.37 -1.85
C ALA A 60 -8.75 -36.66 -1.90
N GLU A 61 -8.57 -35.67 -2.80
CA GLU A 61 -7.34 -34.88 -2.90
C GLU A 61 -7.08 -34.11 -1.59
N LEU A 62 -8.11 -33.50 -1.00
CA LEU A 62 -8.00 -32.75 0.25
C LEU A 62 -7.83 -33.63 1.49
N GLN A 63 -8.34 -34.87 1.52
CA GLN A 63 -8.23 -35.74 2.69
C GLN A 63 -6.80 -36.22 2.92
N THR A 64 -6.04 -36.47 1.85
CA THR A 64 -4.60 -36.75 1.92
C THR A 64 -3.78 -35.48 2.17
N LEU A 65 -4.12 -34.37 1.51
CA LEU A 65 -3.32 -33.14 1.60
C LEU A 65 -3.53 -32.37 2.91
N PHE A 66 -4.77 -32.30 3.42
CA PHE A 66 -5.20 -31.51 4.57
C PHE A 66 -6.15 -32.33 5.48
N PRO A 67 -5.66 -33.37 6.18
CA PRO A 67 -6.54 -34.31 6.88
C PRO A 67 -7.47 -33.64 7.92
N ARG A 68 -7.02 -32.56 8.55
CA ARG A 68 -7.73 -31.81 9.60
C ARG A 68 -8.86 -30.90 9.10
N LEU A 69 -8.96 -30.70 7.78
CA LEU A 69 -10.10 -30.02 7.16
C LEU A 69 -11.43 -30.70 7.49
N PHE A 70 -11.41 -32.03 7.61
CA PHE A 70 -12.60 -32.86 7.80
C PHE A 70 -13.12 -32.85 9.23
N ASP A 71 -12.32 -32.39 10.20
CA ASP A 71 -12.75 -32.12 11.58
C ASP A 71 -13.60 -30.83 11.67
N THR A 72 -13.46 -29.92 10.70
CA THR A 72 -14.05 -28.56 10.75
C THR A 72 -15.16 -28.34 9.72
N VAL A 73 -15.06 -28.89 8.51
CA VAL A 73 -16.02 -28.69 7.41
C VAL A 73 -16.71 -30.00 7.03
N ALA A 74 -18.05 -30.06 7.16
CA ALA A 74 -18.82 -31.28 6.92
C ALA A 74 -19.11 -31.53 5.43
N PHE A 75 -18.49 -32.55 4.83
CA PHE A 75 -18.72 -32.97 3.45
C PHE A 75 -19.99 -33.84 3.33
N GLU A 76 -21.18 -33.23 3.36
CA GLU A 76 -22.45 -33.96 3.31
C GLU A 76 -23.57 -33.28 2.51
N LYS A 77 -24.60 -34.04 2.18
CA LYS A 77 -25.82 -33.52 1.54
C LYS A 77 -26.76 -32.95 2.60
N ALA A 78 -27.25 -31.73 2.39
CA ALA A 78 -28.23 -31.09 3.28
C ALA A 78 -29.44 -32.01 3.57
N LYS A 79 -29.58 -32.42 4.83
CA LYS A 79 -30.55 -33.40 5.36
C LYS A 79 -31.98 -32.81 5.43
N ASN A 80 -32.85 -33.37 6.27
CA ASN A 80 -34.15 -32.75 6.59
C ASN A 80 -33.95 -31.42 7.36
N GLY A 81 -35.03 -30.63 7.48
CA GLY A 81 -35.01 -29.28 8.05
C GLY A 81 -35.33 -28.20 7.01
N THR A 82 -35.51 -26.96 7.48
CA THR A 82 -35.85 -25.82 6.62
C THR A 82 -34.62 -25.36 5.82
N LYS A 83 -34.84 -24.91 4.58
CA LYS A 83 -33.78 -24.54 3.64
C LYS A 83 -34.05 -23.17 3.05
N ALA A 84 -33.08 -22.25 3.14
CA ALA A 84 -33.12 -20.95 2.49
C ALA A 84 -31.95 -20.86 1.51
N PHE A 85 -32.21 -20.45 0.27
CA PHE A 85 -31.17 -20.18 -0.71
C PHE A 85 -30.86 -18.67 -0.73
N THR A 86 -29.59 -18.32 -0.81
CA THR A 86 -29.11 -16.93 -0.85
C THR A 86 -28.05 -16.78 -1.93
N ILE A 87 -28.07 -15.64 -2.64
CA ILE A 87 -27.04 -15.27 -3.61
C ILE A 87 -26.09 -14.29 -2.92
N PHE A 88 -24.94 -14.79 -2.48
CA PHE A 88 -23.94 -14.09 -1.68
C PHE A 88 -22.58 -14.22 -2.35
N GLY A 89 -21.78 -13.14 -2.43
CA GLY A 89 -20.53 -13.14 -3.20
C GLY A 89 -20.76 -13.42 -4.69
N ARG A 90 -21.34 -12.45 -5.41
CA ARG A 90 -21.63 -12.57 -6.86
C ARG A 90 -20.34 -12.58 -7.70
N ASP A 91 -19.41 -11.72 -7.32
CA ASP A 91 -18.11 -11.57 -7.97
C ASP A 91 -17.08 -12.48 -7.27
N CYS A 92 -16.08 -12.96 -8.01
CA CYS A 92 -15.14 -13.97 -7.50
C CYS A 92 -14.39 -13.54 -6.25
N CYS A 93 -14.13 -12.24 -6.12
CA CYS A 93 -12.94 -11.73 -5.44
C CYS A 93 -13.21 -10.46 -4.61
N SER A 94 -14.48 -10.06 -4.49
CA SER A 94 -14.92 -8.89 -3.73
C SER A 94 -15.47 -9.31 -2.36
N TYR A 95 -15.26 -8.49 -1.34
CA TYR A 95 -15.83 -8.72 -0.02
C TYR A 95 -17.28 -8.23 0.08
N ALA A 96 -18.16 -9.11 0.58
CA ALA A 96 -19.52 -8.78 1.00
C ALA A 96 -19.66 -9.12 2.50
N ASP A 97 -20.36 -8.29 3.27
CA ASP A 97 -20.54 -8.51 4.70
C ASP A 97 -21.44 -9.73 4.97
N PRO A 98 -20.95 -10.82 5.61
CA PRO A 98 -21.76 -12.02 5.86
C PRO A 98 -22.96 -11.78 6.78
N ARG A 99 -22.93 -10.71 7.61
CA ARG A 99 -23.96 -10.43 8.62
C ARG A 99 -25.33 -10.18 8.01
N ILE A 100 -25.43 -9.85 6.72
CA ILE A 100 -26.70 -9.75 6.00
C ILE A 100 -27.49 -11.08 5.94
N MET A 101 -26.87 -12.21 6.30
CA MET A 101 -27.49 -13.53 6.34
C MET A 101 -27.81 -14.03 7.76
N HIS A 102 -27.44 -13.27 8.80
CA HIS A 102 -27.56 -13.65 10.21
C HIS A 102 -29.00 -14.01 10.61
N ASP A 103 -29.97 -13.18 10.23
CA ASP A 103 -31.37 -13.29 10.66
C ASP A 103 -32.14 -14.44 9.96
N SER A 104 -31.48 -15.22 9.11
CA SER A 104 -32.06 -16.43 8.52
C SER A 104 -32.32 -17.48 9.59
N ASN A 105 -33.59 -17.86 9.75
CA ASN A 105 -34.02 -18.93 10.66
C ASN A 105 -34.06 -20.33 10.01
N ALA A 106 -33.53 -20.49 8.79
CA ALA A 106 -33.45 -21.81 8.15
C ALA A 106 -32.45 -22.74 8.85
N THR A 107 -32.74 -24.04 8.95
CA THR A 107 -31.77 -25.05 9.39
C THR A 107 -30.54 -25.05 8.47
N TRP A 108 -30.77 -25.04 7.16
CA TRP A 108 -29.73 -24.99 6.12
C TRP A 108 -29.78 -23.67 5.35
N LEU A 109 -28.72 -22.87 5.48
CA LEU A 109 -28.48 -21.71 4.62
C LEU A 109 -27.63 -22.15 3.42
N LEU A 110 -28.23 -22.17 2.23
CA LEU A 110 -27.60 -22.62 0.99
C LEU A 110 -27.04 -21.40 0.23
N MET A 111 -25.71 -21.25 0.20
CA MET A 111 -25.05 -20.16 -0.51
C MET A 111 -24.82 -20.50 -1.98
N GLY A 112 -25.31 -19.62 -2.86
CA GLY A 112 -24.92 -19.50 -4.27
C GLY A 112 -24.04 -18.27 -4.51
N GLY A 113 -22.97 -18.45 -5.26
CA GLY A 113 -21.88 -17.49 -5.49
C GLY A 113 -20.62 -18.27 -5.88
N SER A 114 -19.61 -17.61 -6.43
CA SER A 114 -18.44 -18.29 -7.02
C SER A 114 -17.13 -17.92 -6.34
N TYR A 115 -16.34 -18.95 -6.02
CA TYR A 115 -14.97 -18.92 -5.50
C TYR A 115 -14.68 -18.20 -4.16
N TYR A 116 -15.33 -17.07 -3.83
CA TYR A 116 -15.19 -16.36 -2.55
C TYR A 116 -13.74 -15.99 -2.19
N GLN A 117 -13.00 -15.45 -3.15
CA GLN A 117 -11.55 -15.19 -3.13
C GLN A 117 -11.15 -13.88 -2.44
N SER A 118 -11.84 -13.51 -1.36
CA SER A 118 -11.41 -12.43 -0.48
C SER A 118 -10.94 -13.00 0.85
N TYR A 119 -9.72 -12.66 1.26
CA TYR A 119 -9.15 -13.13 2.53
C TYR A 119 -9.97 -12.69 3.75
N LYS A 120 -10.67 -11.55 3.64
CA LYS A 120 -11.52 -10.95 4.69
C LYS A 120 -12.69 -11.83 5.14
N TYR A 121 -13.07 -12.85 4.37
CA TYR A 121 -14.07 -13.83 4.84
C TYR A 121 -13.55 -14.71 5.98
N PHE A 122 -12.23 -14.83 6.18
CA PHE A 122 -11.62 -15.82 7.08
C PHE A 122 -10.33 -15.38 7.79
N HIS A 123 -9.78 -14.21 7.49
CA HIS A 123 -8.51 -13.72 8.05
C HIS A 123 -8.57 -13.41 9.56
N GLU A 124 -9.75 -13.04 10.08
CA GLU A 124 -10.01 -12.95 11.53
C GLU A 124 -9.73 -14.28 12.25
N TYR A 125 -9.89 -15.41 11.54
CA TYR A 125 -9.66 -16.76 12.03
C TYR A 125 -8.40 -17.38 11.39
N ARG A 126 -7.39 -16.55 11.04
CA ARG A 126 -6.18 -16.97 10.28
C ARG A 126 -5.54 -18.23 10.85
N ASP A 127 -5.39 -18.33 12.17
CA ASP A 127 -4.73 -19.48 12.79
C ASP A 127 -5.58 -20.75 12.72
N GLU A 128 -6.89 -20.67 12.96
CA GLU A 128 -7.82 -21.80 12.77
C GLU A 128 -7.87 -22.27 11.30
N VAL A 129 -7.76 -21.34 10.34
CA VAL A 129 -7.70 -21.66 8.90
C VAL A 129 -6.37 -22.32 8.52
N ARG A 130 -5.26 -21.93 9.14
CA ARG A 130 -3.94 -22.55 8.92
C ARG A 130 -3.87 -23.94 9.56
N ASP A 131 -4.46 -24.10 10.74
CA ASP A 131 -4.62 -25.35 11.47
C ASP A 131 -5.49 -26.36 10.70
N MET A 132 -6.59 -25.88 10.11
CA MET A 132 -7.46 -26.60 9.18
C MET A 132 -6.75 -27.07 7.90
N PHE A 133 -5.80 -26.27 7.37
CA PHE A 133 -4.95 -26.61 6.22
C PHE A 133 -3.56 -27.11 6.62
N GLN A 134 -3.42 -27.76 7.77
CA GLN A 134 -2.17 -28.44 8.13
C GLN A 134 -1.93 -29.63 7.19
N PHE A 135 -0.73 -29.69 6.60
CA PHE A 135 -0.38 -30.70 5.59
C PHE A 135 -0.31 -32.13 6.16
N GLY A 136 -0.78 -33.11 5.37
CA GLY A 136 -0.74 -34.52 5.74
C GLY A 136 0.69 -35.10 5.81
N PRO A 137 0.96 -36.06 6.72
CA PRO A 137 2.32 -36.56 6.99
C PRO A 137 2.96 -37.30 5.81
N GLU A 138 2.17 -37.90 4.92
CA GLU A 138 2.64 -38.55 3.68
C GLU A 138 3.20 -37.51 2.68
N VAL A 139 2.51 -36.38 2.54
CA VAL A 139 2.96 -35.25 1.71
C VAL A 139 4.22 -34.64 2.32
N MET A 140 4.21 -34.37 3.63
CA MET A 140 5.38 -33.81 4.32
C MET A 140 6.61 -34.71 4.22
N GLY A 141 6.48 -36.03 4.45
CA GLY A 141 7.62 -36.95 4.31
C GLY A 141 8.25 -36.96 2.91
N THR A 142 7.44 -36.74 1.87
CA THR A 142 7.91 -36.59 0.48
C THR A 142 8.61 -35.24 0.27
N VAL A 143 8.01 -34.16 0.76
CA VAL A 143 8.50 -32.78 0.65
C VAL A 143 9.80 -32.57 1.43
N ASP A 144 9.90 -33.09 2.65
CA ASP A 144 11.06 -32.95 3.52
C ASP A 144 12.28 -33.69 2.94
N ALA A 145 12.05 -34.89 2.38
CA ALA A 145 13.08 -35.65 1.67
C ALA A 145 13.53 -34.94 0.39
N TYR A 146 12.61 -34.30 -0.35
CA TYR A 146 12.93 -33.50 -1.53
C TYR A 146 13.74 -32.24 -1.17
N ALA A 147 13.31 -31.47 -0.17
CA ALA A 147 13.99 -30.26 0.29
C ALA A 147 15.40 -30.58 0.84
N SER A 148 15.53 -31.66 1.62
CA SER A 148 16.83 -32.15 2.11
C SER A 148 17.78 -32.50 0.97
N LYS A 149 17.27 -33.08 -0.13
CA LYS A 149 18.06 -33.38 -1.34
C LYS A 149 18.40 -32.13 -2.16
N LEU A 150 17.47 -31.17 -2.26
CA LEU A 150 17.62 -29.96 -3.07
C LEU A 150 18.63 -28.98 -2.46
N PHE A 151 18.51 -28.72 -1.14
CA PHE A 151 19.35 -27.74 -0.44
C PHE A 151 20.59 -28.38 0.19
N GLY A 152 20.53 -29.64 0.61
CA GLY A 152 21.63 -30.33 1.30
C GLY A 152 22.01 -29.62 2.59
N ASN A 153 23.14 -28.91 2.57
CA ASN A 153 23.66 -28.12 3.69
C ASN A 153 23.43 -26.59 3.55
N ASP A 154 22.71 -26.11 2.51
CA ASP A 154 22.46 -24.67 2.31
C ASP A 154 21.52 -24.10 3.38
N LYS A 155 22.09 -23.32 4.30
CA LYS A 155 21.39 -22.60 5.39
C LYS A 155 21.05 -21.14 5.05
N SER A 156 21.17 -20.71 3.80
CA SER A 156 20.72 -19.38 3.38
C SER A 156 19.22 -19.17 3.58
N HIS A 157 18.80 -17.91 3.59
CA HIS A 157 17.40 -17.50 3.51
C HIS A 157 16.80 -17.92 2.15
N LYS A 158 15.74 -18.72 2.15
CA LYS A 158 15.11 -19.23 0.93
C LYS A 158 14.06 -18.25 0.41
N PHE A 159 14.42 -17.47 -0.61
CA PHE A 159 13.51 -16.58 -1.31
C PHE A 159 12.86 -17.30 -2.49
N CYS A 160 11.57 -17.61 -2.37
CA CYS A 160 10.83 -18.38 -3.35
C CYS A 160 10.17 -17.50 -4.41
N ILE A 161 10.29 -17.89 -5.67
CA ILE A 161 9.75 -17.16 -6.83
C ILE A 161 8.77 -18.07 -7.57
N HIS A 162 7.48 -17.87 -7.35
CA HIS A 162 6.45 -18.70 -7.98
C HIS A 162 6.19 -18.25 -9.42
N ILE A 163 6.31 -19.19 -10.36
CA ILE A 163 6.03 -19.00 -11.80
C ILE A 163 4.70 -19.66 -12.18
N ARG A 164 3.85 -18.93 -12.91
CA ARG A 164 2.63 -19.45 -13.55
C ARG A 164 2.53 -18.90 -14.97
N ARG A 165 2.66 -19.78 -15.98
CA ARG A 165 2.60 -19.40 -17.39
C ARG A 165 1.46 -20.11 -18.12
N ASP A 166 1.65 -21.36 -18.51
CA ASP A 166 0.69 -22.31 -19.09
C ASP A 166 -0.72 -21.77 -19.40
N ASP A 167 -1.68 -22.00 -18.49
CA ASP A 167 -3.09 -21.60 -18.65
C ASP A 167 -3.30 -20.08 -18.63
N PHE A 168 -2.39 -19.33 -18.02
CA PHE A 168 -2.47 -17.87 -17.96
C PHE A 168 -2.06 -17.22 -19.29
N ILE A 169 -1.30 -17.87 -20.17
CA ILE A 169 -0.97 -17.33 -21.50
C ILE A 169 -2.23 -17.11 -22.36
N ASP A 170 -3.20 -18.03 -22.31
CA ASP A 170 -4.45 -17.95 -23.09
C ASP A 170 -5.66 -17.47 -22.27
N HIS A 171 -5.46 -17.05 -21.02
CA HIS A 171 -6.52 -16.53 -20.15
C HIS A 171 -6.41 -15.02 -19.91
N LYS A 172 -7.43 -14.45 -19.24
CA LYS A 172 -7.52 -13.02 -18.88
C LYS A 172 -6.53 -12.61 -17.78
N ASN A 173 -6.11 -13.57 -16.94
CA ASN A 173 -5.12 -13.36 -15.88
C ASN A 173 -3.76 -13.01 -16.49
N LEU A 174 -2.91 -12.31 -15.74
CA LEU A 174 -1.54 -12.01 -16.16
C LEU A 174 -0.59 -13.15 -15.76
N GLU A 175 0.08 -13.71 -16.74
CA GLU A 175 1.12 -14.73 -16.59
C GLU A 175 2.44 -14.16 -16.01
N SER A 176 3.32 -15.04 -15.56
CA SER A 176 4.71 -14.69 -15.24
C SER A 176 5.47 -14.31 -16.51
N ARG A 177 5.93 -13.06 -16.57
CA ARG A 177 6.67 -12.49 -17.71
C ARG A 177 8.07 -12.06 -17.25
N THR A 178 9.10 -12.23 -18.08
CA THR A 178 10.50 -11.95 -17.72
C THR A 178 10.72 -10.50 -17.30
N ASP A 179 10.05 -9.55 -17.96
CA ASP A 179 10.05 -8.11 -17.63
C ASP A 179 9.47 -7.80 -16.24
N PHE A 180 8.68 -8.70 -15.64
CA PHE A 180 8.30 -8.64 -14.23
C PHE A 180 9.29 -9.39 -13.34
N VAL A 181 9.54 -10.66 -13.63
CA VAL A 181 10.22 -11.59 -12.72
C VAL A 181 11.65 -11.12 -12.38
N VAL A 182 12.41 -10.66 -13.38
CA VAL A 182 13.81 -10.22 -13.19
C VAL A 182 13.91 -9.02 -12.22
N PRO A 183 13.31 -7.85 -12.51
CA PRO A 183 13.45 -6.71 -11.62
C PRO A 183 12.71 -6.88 -10.28
N ALA A 184 11.55 -7.56 -10.24
CA ALA A 184 10.83 -7.77 -8.99
C ALA A 184 11.60 -8.69 -8.02
N ALA A 185 12.33 -9.70 -8.53
CA ALA A 185 13.20 -10.54 -7.71
C ALA A 185 14.41 -9.76 -7.17
N PHE A 186 15.03 -8.90 -7.98
CA PHE A 186 16.11 -8.02 -7.52
C PHE A 186 15.64 -7.06 -6.43
N ARG A 187 14.50 -6.39 -6.62
CA ARG A 187 13.92 -5.48 -5.63
C ARG A 187 13.51 -6.18 -4.33
N ALA A 188 12.95 -7.40 -4.42
CA ALA A 188 12.68 -8.22 -3.25
C ALA A 188 13.95 -8.65 -2.51
N TYR A 189 15.02 -9.02 -3.24
CA TYR A 189 16.33 -9.30 -2.66
C TYR A 189 16.90 -8.07 -1.93
N GLU A 190 16.92 -6.87 -2.54
CA GLU A 190 17.33 -5.63 -1.87
C GLU A 190 16.55 -5.39 -0.57
N PHE A 191 15.23 -5.56 -0.60
CA PHE A 191 14.38 -5.41 0.58
C PHE A 191 14.73 -6.40 1.70
N LEU A 192 15.01 -7.66 1.34
CA LEU A 192 15.42 -8.71 2.28
C LEU A 192 16.82 -8.44 2.87
N ARG A 193 17.78 -7.99 2.05
CA ARG A 193 19.12 -7.58 2.49
C ARG A 193 19.07 -6.42 3.48
N ILE A 194 18.22 -5.42 3.22
CA ILE A 194 18.23 -4.14 3.94
C ILE A 194 17.40 -4.20 5.23
N ASN A 195 16.18 -4.76 5.20
CA ASN A 195 15.25 -4.66 6.32
C ASN A 195 15.36 -5.81 7.34
N PHE A 196 16.04 -6.91 6.99
CA PHE A 196 16.21 -8.08 7.84
C PHE A 196 17.67 -8.55 8.00
N GLU A 197 18.62 -7.78 7.45
CA GLU A 197 20.08 -8.05 7.49
C GLU A 197 20.50 -9.47 7.01
N TYR A 198 19.68 -10.13 6.18
CA TYR A 198 19.97 -11.49 5.68
C TYR A 198 21.24 -11.51 4.82
N ASN A 199 22.31 -12.14 5.31
CA ASN A 199 23.62 -12.07 4.66
C ASN A 199 23.83 -13.07 3.51
N ASN A 200 23.06 -14.15 3.48
CA ASN A 200 23.04 -15.16 2.41
C ASN A 200 21.57 -15.43 2.02
N VAL A 201 21.25 -15.33 0.74
CA VAL A 201 19.90 -15.56 0.19
C VAL A 201 20.01 -16.45 -1.05
N SER A 202 19.33 -17.60 -1.05
CA SER A 202 19.19 -18.44 -2.25
C SER A 202 17.81 -18.22 -2.88
N ALA A 203 17.77 -18.05 -4.20
CA ALA A 203 16.51 -18.02 -4.96
C ALA A 203 15.99 -19.44 -5.19
N VAL A 204 14.68 -19.66 -5.03
CA VAL A 204 14.03 -20.94 -5.27
C VAL A 204 12.85 -20.74 -6.21
N PHE A 205 13.03 -21.06 -7.48
CA PHE A 205 11.93 -21.02 -8.45
C PHE A 205 10.97 -22.18 -8.20
N ILE A 206 9.66 -21.92 -8.26
CA ILE A 206 8.61 -22.95 -8.10
C ILE A 206 7.71 -22.90 -9.33
N GLY A 207 7.48 -24.04 -9.98
CA GLY A 207 6.68 -24.15 -11.19
C GLY A 207 7.33 -23.59 -12.47
N ALA A 208 8.64 -23.32 -12.44
CA ALA A 208 9.37 -22.77 -13.58
C ALA A 208 9.86 -23.88 -14.54
N LYS A 209 9.32 -23.89 -15.76
CA LYS A 209 9.75 -24.81 -16.82
C LYS A 209 11.13 -24.43 -17.37
N PRO A 210 11.92 -25.38 -17.93
CA PRO A 210 13.26 -25.11 -18.42
C PRO A 210 13.36 -24.00 -19.47
N ASP A 211 12.37 -23.89 -20.39
CA ASP A 211 12.30 -22.82 -21.41
C ASP A 211 12.23 -21.43 -20.77
N PHE A 212 11.50 -21.30 -19.67
CA PHE A 212 11.37 -20.02 -18.96
C PHE A 212 12.58 -19.73 -18.08
N MET A 213 13.22 -20.76 -17.51
CA MET A 213 14.49 -20.60 -16.79
C MET A 213 15.61 -20.14 -17.74
N GLU A 214 15.66 -20.66 -18.97
CA GLU A 214 16.56 -20.17 -20.01
C GLU A 214 16.22 -18.71 -20.39
N ALA A 215 14.95 -18.39 -20.65
CA ALA A 215 14.49 -17.04 -21.00
C ALA A 215 14.68 -15.99 -19.88
N LEU A 216 14.78 -16.42 -18.61
CA LEU A 216 15.15 -15.56 -17.48
C LEU A 216 16.64 -15.21 -17.44
N ASN A 217 17.50 -15.95 -18.16
CA ASN A 217 18.96 -15.82 -18.15
C ASN A 217 19.53 -15.81 -16.71
N ILE A 218 19.23 -16.88 -15.96
CA ILE A 218 19.52 -17.02 -14.52
C ILE A 218 20.96 -16.64 -14.16
N THR A 219 21.94 -17.18 -14.89
CA THR A 219 23.38 -16.98 -14.63
C THR A 219 23.80 -15.50 -14.63
N GLN A 220 23.11 -14.65 -15.40
CA GLN A 220 23.35 -13.20 -15.42
C GLN A 220 22.40 -12.46 -14.47
N ASN A 221 21.09 -12.65 -14.65
CA ASN A 221 20.04 -11.84 -14.04
C ASN A 221 19.73 -12.19 -12.58
N PHE A 222 20.33 -13.26 -12.04
CA PHE A 222 20.14 -13.72 -10.66
C PHE A 222 21.49 -13.98 -9.96
N SER A 223 22.58 -13.45 -10.52
CA SER A 223 23.97 -13.57 -10.04
C SER A 223 24.26 -12.95 -8.66
N TYR A 224 23.30 -12.22 -8.08
CA TYR A 224 23.36 -11.65 -6.73
C TYR A 224 22.78 -12.57 -5.64
N PHE A 225 22.17 -13.70 -6.00
CA PHE A 225 21.79 -14.75 -5.05
C PHE A 225 22.95 -15.73 -4.85
N ASP A 226 23.14 -16.24 -3.63
CA ASP A 226 24.20 -17.20 -3.29
C ASP A 226 24.05 -18.53 -4.05
N ASN A 227 22.81 -19.00 -4.22
CA ASN A 227 22.46 -20.15 -5.04
C ASN A 227 21.12 -19.88 -5.74
N VAL A 228 20.89 -20.56 -6.87
CA VAL A 228 19.57 -20.57 -7.54
C VAL A 228 19.12 -22.01 -7.74
N TYR A 229 17.97 -22.34 -7.17
CA TYR A 229 17.32 -23.64 -7.25
C TYR A 229 16.08 -23.57 -8.14
N ASN A 230 15.75 -24.68 -8.81
CA ASN A 230 14.44 -24.87 -9.44
C ASN A 230 13.73 -26.05 -8.77
N ALA A 231 12.67 -25.77 -8.02
CA ALA A 231 11.82 -26.75 -7.37
C ALA A 231 10.70 -27.19 -8.33
N SER A 232 10.60 -28.51 -8.47
CA SER A 232 9.62 -29.22 -9.28
C SER A 232 9.38 -30.56 -8.59
N LEU A 233 8.29 -30.66 -7.84
CA LEU A 233 7.87 -31.89 -7.20
C LEU A 233 6.90 -32.65 -8.14
N SER A 234 6.32 -33.77 -7.68
CA SER A 234 5.53 -34.65 -8.57
C SER A 234 4.04 -34.31 -8.61
N SER A 235 3.53 -33.60 -7.60
CA SER A 235 2.14 -33.12 -7.56
C SER A 235 2.00 -31.68 -7.08
N ARG A 236 0.87 -31.06 -7.44
CA ARG A 236 0.49 -29.72 -6.96
C ARG A 236 0.35 -29.63 -5.43
N GLY A 237 0.12 -30.76 -4.74
CA GLY A 237 0.04 -30.81 -3.29
C GLY A 237 1.42 -30.70 -2.66
N GLU A 238 2.39 -31.41 -3.23
CA GLU A 238 3.81 -31.32 -2.85
C GLU A 238 4.39 -29.93 -3.13
N ASP A 239 4.13 -29.33 -4.30
CA ASP A 239 4.59 -27.95 -4.60
C ASP A 239 4.03 -26.93 -3.59
N LEU A 240 2.76 -27.09 -3.19
CA LEU A 240 2.08 -26.23 -2.21
C LEU A 240 2.66 -26.38 -0.80
N ALA A 241 2.88 -27.63 -0.37
CA ALA A 241 3.48 -27.94 0.92
C ALA A 241 4.95 -27.51 0.99
N PHE A 242 5.73 -27.75 -0.07
CA PHE A 242 7.11 -27.28 -0.20
C PHE A 242 7.19 -25.76 -0.08
N GLY A 243 6.38 -25.02 -0.85
CA GLY A 243 6.40 -23.57 -0.83
C GLY A 243 5.90 -22.94 0.48
N ALA A 244 4.95 -23.57 1.17
CA ALA A 244 4.48 -23.11 2.47
C ALA A 244 5.45 -23.42 3.62
N THR A 245 6.23 -24.51 3.54
CA THR A 245 7.13 -24.94 4.62
C THR A 245 8.56 -24.43 4.48
N TYR A 246 9.13 -24.50 3.27
CA TYR A 246 10.57 -24.31 3.04
C TYR A 246 10.96 -22.91 2.54
N CYS A 247 10.00 -22.05 2.24
CA CYS A 247 10.27 -20.65 1.91
C CYS A 247 10.39 -19.79 3.19
N ASP A 248 11.35 -18.88 3.20
CA ASP A 248 11.52 -17.85 4.23
C ASP A 248 11.01 -16.48 3.77
N SER A 249 10.77 -16.33 2.46
CA SER A 249 10.12 -15.19 1.82
C SER A 249 9.62 -15.59 0.43
N PHE A 250 8.66 -14.86 -0.15
CA PHE A 250 7.91 -15.35 -1.31
C PHE A 250 7.52 -14.25 -2.31
N LEU A 251 7.67 -14.49 -3.61
CA LEU A 251 7.25 -13.60 -4.69
C LEU A 251 6.20 -14.25 -5.59
N ILE A 252 4.98 -13.73 -5.55
CA ILE A 252 3.87 -14.08 -6.44
C ILE A 252 4.00 -13.26 -7.73
N THR A 253 4.60 -13.86 -8.77
CA THR A 253 4.85 -13.14 -10.04
C THR A 253 3.62 -13.00 -10.94
N ALA A 254 2.58 -13.83 -10.70
CA ALA A 254 1.35 -13.92 -11.47
C ALA A 254 0.13 -13.90 -10.52
N SER A 255 -0.27 -12.71 -10.06
CA SER A 255 -1.15 -12.55 -8.88
C SER A 255 -2.60 -13.01 -9.06
N GLY A 256 -3.04 -13.34 -10.27
CA GLY A 256 -4.29 -14.09 -10.48
C GLY A 256 -4.22 -15.56 -10.03
N SER A 257 -3.04 -16.05 -9.61
CA SER A 257 -2.83 -17.42 -9.15
C SER A 257 -3.24 -17.58 -7.68
N SER A 258 -4.47 -18.03 -7.46
CA SER A 258 -4.97 -18.45 -6.14
C SER A 258 -4.12 -19.55 -5.50
N PHE A 259 -3.48 -20.40 -6.32
CA PHE A 259 -2.55 -21.43 -5.86
C PHE A 259 -1.27 -20.82 -5.26
N ALA A 260 -0.68 -19.83 -5.92
CA ALA A 260 0.46 -19.08 -5.38
C ALA A 260 0.07 -18.25 -4.14
N TRP A 261 -1.15 -17.69 -4.13
CA TRP A 261 -1.70 -16.98 -2.98
C TRP A 261 -1.79 -17.90 -1.74
N TRP A 262 -2.32 -19.12 -1.88
CA TRP A 262 -2.41 -20.07 -0.77
C TRP A 262 -1.04 -20.59 -0.32
N MET A 263 -0.10 -20.76 -1.26
CA MET A 263 1.29 -21.12 -0.94
C MET A 263 1.96 -20.05 -0.05
N ALA A 264 1.74 -18.77 -0.36
CA ALA A 264 2.21 -17.66 0.48
C ALA A 264 1.45 -17.56 1.81
N TYR A 265 0.12 -17.69 1.80
CA TYR A 265 -0.72 -17.51 3.00
C TYR A 265 -0.56 -18.60 4.06
N LEU A 266 -0.26 -19.84 3.65
CA LEU A 266 0.12 -20.94 4.55
C LEU A 266 1.58 -20.88 5.01
N GLY A 267 2.41 -20.03 4.39
CA GLY A 267 3.79 -19.77 4.75
C GLY A 267 4.01 -19.31 6.20
N LYS A 268 5.27 -19.09 6.60
CA LYS A 268 5.60 -18.73 8.00
C LYS A 268 4.86 -17.44 8.41
N PRO A 269 4.34 -17.29 9.65
CA PRO A 269 3.43 -16.19 10.00
C PRO A 269 3.96 -14.77 9.71
N THR A 270 5.28 -14.60 9.82
CA THR A 270 6.07 -13.37 9.59
C THR A 270 6.81 -13.35 8.24
N MET A 271 6.51 -14.26 7.33
CA MET A 271 7.19 -14.38 6.02
C MET A 271 6.98 -13.12 5.16
N PRO A 272 8.04 -12.45 4.68
CA PRO A 272 7.91 -11.35 3.73
C PRO A 272 7.36 -11.87 2.40
N ILE A 273 6.18 -11.36 2.01
CA ILE A 273 5.46 -11.77 0.81
C ILE A 273 5.34 -10.57 -0.13
N PHE A 274 5.76 -10.78 -1.38
CA PHE A 274 5.75 -9.81 -2.46
C PHE A 274 4.80 -10.28 -3.56
N TYR A 275 4.05 -9.38 -4.22
CA TYR A 275 3.15 -9.76 -5.32
C TYR A 275 3.10 -8.73 -6.45
N ASN A 276 2.90 -9.21 -7.67
CA ASN A 276 2.68 -8.39 -8.86
C ASN A 276 1.36 -7.61 -8.75
N GLY A 277 1.41 -6.28 -8.76
CA GLY A 277 0.25 -5.41 -8.65
C GLY A 277 -0.70 -5.44 -9.86
N GLN A 278 -0.34 -6.16 -10.93
CA GLN A 278 -1.22 -6.38 -12.07
C GLN A 278 -1.73 -7.83 -12.11
N VAL A 279 -2.97 -8.03 -11.65
CA VAL A 279 -3.66 -9.34 -11.60
C VAL A 279 -4.02 -9.89 -12.99
N GLY A 280 -4.38 -9.02 -13.94
CA GLY A 280 -4.90 -9.39 -15.26
C GLY A 280 -4.33 -8.57 -16.42
N LYS A 281 -4.48 -9.07 -17.65
CA LYS A 281 -3.91 -8.44 -18.86
C LYS A 281 -4.52 -7.08 -19.19
N ASP A 282 -5.85 -6.97 -19.08
CA ASP A 282 -6.55 -5.69 -19.18
C ASP A 282 -6.73 -5.05 -17.80
N ARG A 283 -5.97 -3.97 -17.55
CA ARG A 283 -6.08 -3.16 -16.32
C ARG A 283 -7.47 -2.51 -16.15
N ASN A 284 -8.33 -2.45 -17.17
CA ASN A 284 -9.69 -1.93 -17.04
C ASN A 284 -10.71 -3.01 -16.66
N HIS A 285 -10.61 -4.22 -17.21
CA HIS A 285 -11.47 -5.34 -16.78
C HIS A 285 -11.14 -5.83 -15.36
N PHE A 286 -9.92 -5.60 -14.88
CA PHE A 286 -9.50 -5.95 -13.51
C PHE A 286 -9.50 -4.76 -12.53
N LYS A 287 -10.00 -3.58 -12.95
CA LYS A 287 -9.94 -2.33 -12.16
C LYS A 287 -10.84 -2.32 -10.94
N ASP A 288 -11.91 -3.13 -10.97
CA ASP A 288 -12.87 -3.26 -9.87
C ASP A 288 -12.45 -4.33 -8.84
N TYR A 289 -11.41 -5.13 -9.13
CA TYR A 289 -10.74 -5.93 -8.11
C TYR A 289 -9.84 -5.00 -7.30
N SER A 290 -10.34 -4.50 -6.18
CA SER A 290 -9.48 -3.78 -5.24
C SER A 290 -8.44 -4.74 -4.67
N ASP A 291 -7.15 -4.39 -4.79
CA ASP A 291 -6.05 -5.14 -4.16
C ASP A 291 -6.36 -5.41 -2.68
N TYR A 292 -6.99 -4.42 -2.04
CA TYR A 292 -7.49 -4.40 -0.67
C TYR A 292 -8.44 -5.57 -0.30
N ASP A 293 -9.16 -6.19 -1.23
CA ASP A 293 -10.04 -7.34 -0.95
C ASP A 293 -9.36 -8.69 -1.22
N MET A 294 -8.36 -8.75 -2.10
CA MET A 294 -7.68 -10.00 -2.50
C MET A 294 -6.40 -10.27 -1.69
N PHE A 295 -5.63 -9.24 -1.34
CA PHE A 295 -4.33 -9.37 -0.69
C PHE A 295 -4.36 -8.81 0.72
N PRO A 296 -3.84 -9.56 1.73
CA PRO A 296 -3.62 -9.02 3.07
C PRO A 296 -2.77 -7.75 3.04
N SER A 297 -3.09 -6.79 3.90
CA SER A 297 -2.48 -5.45 3.90
C SER A 297 -1.00 -5.44 4.27
N GLU A 298 -0.51 -6.51 4.88
CA GLU A 298 0.89 -6.73 5.24
C GLU A 298 1.75 -7.33 4.10
N TRP A 299 1.17 -7.58 2.92
CA TRP A 299 1.90 -8.06 1.74
C TRP A 299 2.39 -6.89 0.87
N HIS A 300 3.62 -7.00 0.36
CA HIS A 300 4.28 -5.94 -0.41
C HIS A 300 3.89 -5.99 -1.90
N LYS A 301 3.31 -4.90 -2.41
CA LYS A 301 2.95 -4.75 -3.83
C LYS A 301 4.16 -4.36 -4.69
N MET A 302 4.22 -4.86 -5.93
CA MET A 302 5.28 -4.59 -6.92
C MET A 302 4.65 -4.12 -8.24
N GLU A 303 5.10 -2.99 -8.82
CA GLU A 303 4.59 -2.50 -10.11
C GLU A 303 5.71 -2.18 -11.11
N LEU A 304 5.46 -2.44 -12.40
CA LEU A 304 6.42 -2.13 -13.47
C LEU A 304 6.23 -0.71 -13.99
N ASN A 305 7.31 0.09 -13.93
CA ASN A 305 7.34 1.37 -14.60
C ASN A 305 7.63 1.20 -16.10
N ARG A 306 6.61 1.38 -16.93
CA ARG A 306 6.71 1.26 -18.39
C ARG A 306 7.43 2.43 -19.09
N THR A 307 8.04 3.36 -18.36
CA THR A 307 8.85 4.44 -18.95
C THR A 307 10.36 4.26 -18.81
N THR A 308 10.83 3.25 -18.05
CA THR A 308 12.27 3.01 -17.79
C THR A 308 12.73 1.56 -17.98
N GLU A 309 11.81 0.62 -18.23
CA GLU A 309 12.04 -0.86 -18.21
C GLU A 309 12.54 -1.43 -16.87
N GLU A 310 12.97 -0.59 -15.93
CA GLU A 310 13.20 -0.94 -14.54
C GLU A 310 11.88 -1.18 -13.77
N GLY A 311 11.78 -2.34 -13.10
CA GLY A 311 10.68 -2.61 -12.17
C GLY A 311 10.84 -1.83 -10.86
N PHE A 312 9.71 -1.28 -10.39
CA PHE A 312 9.66 -0.45 -9.18
C PHE A 312 9.10 -1.24 -8.01
N LEU A 313 9.79 -1.17 -6.87
CA LEU A 313 9.23 -1.57 -5.59
C LEU A 313 8.28 -0.44 -5.17
N ASP A 314 6.97 -0.62 -5.35
CA ASP A 314 5.99 0.34 -4.85
C ASP A 314 5.83 0.13 -3.34
N CYS A 315 6.81 0.64 -2.59
CA CYS A 315 6.94 0.47 -1.15
C CYS A 315 5.74 1.08 -0.41
N VAL A 316 4.67 0.28 -0.29
CA VAL A 316 3.71 0.31 0.81
C VAL A 316 4.47 -0.14 2.06
N TYR A 317 5.31 0.79 2.55
CA TYR A 317 6.19 0.75 3.72
C TYR A 317 7.42 -0.18 3.68
N GLU A 318 8.50 0.09 4.45
CA GLU A 318 8.78 1.31 5.25
C GLU A 318 9.98 2.09 4.68
N THR A 319 11.17 2.35 5.27
CA THR A 319 11.79 2.19 6.61
C THR A 319 12.65 3.45 6.90
N GLN A 320 13.17 3.60 8.12
CA GLN A 320 14.21 4.58 8.46
C GLN A 320 15.58 3.90 8.76
N ASN A 321 16.63 4.70 8.93
CA ASN A 321 17.90 4.35 9.60
C ASN A 321 18.90 3.45 8.85
N ARG A 322 19.36 3.94 7.68
CA ARG A 322 20.77 4.38 7.54
C ARG A 322 20.88 5.40 6.40
N ILE A 323 21.53 6.54 6.67
CA ILE A 323 21.95 7.50 5.65
C ILE A 323 23.48 7.47 5.60
N PRO A 324 24.08 6.79 4.61
CA PRO A 324 25.33 7.24 4.03
C PRO A 324 25.05 8.54 3.26
N GLU A 325 25.89 9.54 3.44
CA GLU A 325 25.89 10.71 2.56
C GLU A 325 26.35 10.27 1.17
N ILE A 326 25.67 10.74 0.12
CA ILE A 326 26.23 11.12 -1.19
C ILE A 326 25.11 11.84 -1.96
N PHE A 327 25.29 13.15 -2.10
CA PHE A 327 24.81 13.93 -3.24
C PHE A 327 25.84 15.03 -3.45
N ASP A 328 27.02 14.62 -3.94
CA ASP A 328 28.05 15.54 -4.39
C ASP A 328 28.24 15.41 -5.91
N ASP A 329 28.26 16.58 -6.53
CA ASP A 329 28.63 16.95 -7.89
C ASP A 329 28.20 16.16 -9.16
N LYS A 330 27.95 16.94 -10.23
CA LYS A 330 27.81 16.56 -11.66
C LYS A 330 26.89 15.38 -12.06
N THR A 331 25.76 15.74 -12.67
CA THR A 331 25.63 15.60 -14.13
C THR A 331 24.63 16.60 -14.71
N SER A 332 24.88 17.08 -15.93
CA SER A 332 24.11 18.19 -16.53
C SER A 332 22.98 17.73 -17.45
N LEU A 333 21.81 18.35 -17.30
CA LEU A 333 20.72 18.27 -18.28
C LEU A 333 21.14 18.94 -19.59
N GLN A 334 21.60 18.16 -20.56
CA GLN A 334 21.82 18.65 -21.94
C GLN A 334 20.52 18.63 -22.75
N ARG A 335 20.32 19.67 -23.55
CA ARG A 335 19.17 19.82 -24.45
C ARG A 335 19.38 19.01 -25.75
N PRO A 336 18.34 18.42 -26.35
CA PRO A 336 18.43 17.93 -27.73
C PRO A 336 18.53 19.10 -28.72
N PRO A 337 19.32 18.97 -29.82
CA PRO A 337 19.43 20.01 -30.84
C PRO A 337 18.27 19.96 -31.86
N PRO A 338 17.88 21.09 -32.48
CA PRO A 338 16.80 21.13 -33.46
C PRO A 338 17.26 20.89 -34.91
N ASN A 339 16.37 20.32 -35.71
CA ASN A 339 16.32 20.34 -37.18
C ASN A 339 17.51 19.80 -38.00
N LEU A 340 17.26 18.72 -38.75
CA LEU A 340 17.90 18.50 -40.05
C LEU A 340 16.83 18.31 -41.14
N ARG A 341 16.91 19.12 -42.20
CA ARG A 341 16.26 18.85 -43.48
C ARG A 341 17.22 18.03 -44.35
N GLY A 342 16.72 17.01 -45.04
CA GLY A 342 17.50 16.26 -46.03
C GLY A 342 16.59 15.41 -46.90
N SER A 343 16.55 15.70 -48.20
CA SER A 343 15.78 14.98 -49.21
C SER A 343 16.70 14.34 -50.23
N MET A 344 16.40 13.13 -50.69
CA MET A 344 16.74 12.65 -52.05
C MET A 344 15.88 11.43 -52.42
N ASP A 345 15.72 11.22 -53.73
CA ASP A 345 14.94 10.18 -54.41
C ASP A 345 15.59 8.78 -54.27
N GLY A 346 14.99 7.62 -54.60
CA GLY A 346 13.75 7.22 -55.27
C GLY A 346 13.90 5.74 -55.73
N PRO A 347 13.18 5.22 -56.75
CA PRO A 347 11.72 5.14 -56.90
C PRO A 347 11.20 3.73 -57.35
N ARG A 348 9.87 3.59 -57.52
CA ARG A 348 9.08 2.46 -58.14
C ARG A 348 8.76 1.25 -57.23
N GLY A 349 7.56 0.64 -57.29
CA GLY A 349 6.33 1.06 -57.99
C GLY A 349 5.17 0.03 -58.00
N TYR A 350 4.00 0.48 -58.51
CA TYR A 350 2.82 -0.25 -59.04
C TYR A 350 2.07 -1.33 -58.22
N HIS A 351 0.84 -1.00 -57.81
CA HIS A 351 -0.49 -1.59 -58.15
C HIS A 351 -1.55 -0.83 -57.29
N ALA A 352 -2.67 -0.23 -57.76
CA ALA A 352 -3.76 -0.61 -58.70
C ALA A 352 -4.69 -1.71 -58.11
N CYS A 353 -6.02 -1.56 -57.93
CA CYS A 353 -7.03 -0.48 -58.13
C CYS A 353 -8.07 -0.56 -56.95
N ASP A 354 -8.71 0.51 -56.45
CA ASP A 354 -9.87 1.28 -56.95
C ASP A 354 -11.16 0.47 -57.24
N GLU A 355 -12.24 0.74 -56.48
CA GLU A 355 -13.65 0.62 -56.92
C GLU A 355 -14.61 1.38 -55.97
N ARG A 356 -15.81 1.76 -56.46
CA ARG A 356 -16.82 2.56 -55.72
C ARG A 356 -18.25 2.04 -55.93
N ALA A 357 -19.04 1.97 -54.85
CA ALA A 357 -20.52 1.96 -54.83
C ALA A 357 -21.01 1.86 -53.36
N ASP A 358 -22.18 2.32 -52.92
CA ASP A 358 -23.05 3.46 -53.31
C ASP A 358 -23.91 3.80 -52.06
N PRO A 359 -24.62 4.96 -51.95
CA PRO A 359 -25.07 5.43 -50.63
C PRO A 359 -26.49 5.02 -50.21
N GLY A 360 -26.68 4.89 -48.90
CA GLY A 360 -27.86 5.43 -48.22
C GLY A 360 -28.86 4.43 -47.62
N LEU A 361 -28.93 4.44 -46.28
CA LEU A 361 -30.18 4.21 -45.54
C LEU A 361 -30.11 4.91 -44.19
N SER A 362 -31.14 5.69 -43.84
CA SER A 362 -31.12 6.57 -42.67
C SER A 362 -31.78 5.96 -41.45
N THR A 363 -31.17 6.14 -40.27
CA THR A 363 -31.87 6.14 -38.99
C THR A 363 -31.40 7.33 -38.15
N LYS A 364 -32.29 7.87 -37.31
CA LYS A 364 -32.06 9.13 -36.58
C LYS A 364 -31.24 8.89 -35.31
N PRO A 365 -30.32 9.81 -34.93
CA PRO A 365 -29.60 9.70 -33.67
C PRO A 365 -30.55 9.85 -32.47
N ASN A 366 -30.39 8.97 -31.49
CA ASN A 366 -31.23 8.95 -30.29
C ASN A 366 -30.81 10.06 -29.32
N LYS A 367 -31.76 10.81 -28.75
CA LYS A 367 -31.46 11.88 -27.76
C LYS A 367 -31.06 11.28 -26.42
N MET A 368 -29.80 10.88 -26.26
CA MET A 368 -29.25 10.63 -24.92
C MET A 368 -29.12 11.95 -24.14
N SER A 369 -29.37 11.88 -22.84
CA SER A 369 -29.32 13.04 -21.95
C SER A 369 -27.89 13.55 -21.79
N LYS A 370 -27.74 14.88 -21.72
CA LYS A 370 -26.47 15.52 -21.33
C LYS A 370 -26.19 15.21 -19.85
N LYS A 371 -25.54 14.07 -19.56
CA LYS A 371 -24.81 13.90 -18.29
C LYS A 371 -23.75 14.99 -18.23
N SER A 372 -23.75 15.80 -17.18
CA SER A 372 -22.69 16.79 -16.94
C SER A 372 -21.38 16.07 -16.64
N THR A 373 -20.42 16.14 -17.56
CA THR A 373 -19.04 15.71 -17.32
C THR A 373 -18.39 16.69 -16.36
N VAL A 374 -18.37 16.34 -15.08
CA VAL A 374 -17.64 17.05 -14.02
C VAL A 374 -16.17 17.13 -14.44
N LYS A 375 -15.65 18.35 -14.63
CA LYS A 375 -14.24 18.57 -15.00
C LYS A 375 -13.34 18.09 -13.85
N SER A 376 -12.22 17.43 -14.18
CA SER A 376 -11.17 17.07 -13.23
C SER A 376 -9.91 17.87 -13.55
N CYS A 377 -9.37 18.55 -12.54
CA CYS A 377 -8.13 19.31 -12.63
C CYS A 377 -7.02 18.55 -11.88
N GLN A 378 -5.85 18.42 -12.49
CA GLN A 378 -4.73 17.67 -11.92
C GLN A 378 -3.72 18.59 -11.24
N VAL A 379 -3.32 18.25 -10.01
CA VAL A 379 -2.52 19.08 -9.12
C VAL A 379 -1.32 18.30 -8.60
N MET A 380 -0.10 18.80 -8.80
CA MET A 380 1.13 18.16 -8.30
C MET A 380 1.67 18.90 -7.07
N VAL A 381 1.98 18.16 -6.00
CA VAL A 381 2.51 18.71 -4.73
C VAL A 381 4.04 18.56 -4.69
N LEU A 382 4.74 19.69 -4.70
CA LEU A 382 6.20 19.81 -4.62
C LEU A 382 6.67 20.27 -3.23
N GLY A 383 7.98 20.21 -2.99
CA GLY A 383 8.61 20.74 -1.78
C GLY A 383 9.72 19.86 -1.22
N MET A 384 10.56 20.46 -0.37
CA MET A 384 11.68 19.78 0.30
C MET A 384 11.24 18.67 1.27
N ASN A 385 12.18 17.87 1.76
CA ASN A 385 11.90 16.91 2.84
C ASN A 385 11.55 17.63 4.14
N LYS A 386 10.70 17.00 4.96
CA LYS A 386 10.04 17.60 6.15
C LYS A 386 9.21 18.88 5.90
N SER A 387 8.99 19.31 4.64
CA SER A 387 8.28 20.58 4.33
C SER A 387 6.82 20.66 4.80
N GLY A 388 6.19 19.52 5.09
CA GLY A 388 4.77 19.40 5.38
C GLY A 388 3.90 19.07 4.16
N LYS A 389 4.50 18.77 2.98
CA LYS A 389 3.77 18.27 1.80
C LYS A 389 2.88 17.04 2.07
N LYS A 390 3.25 16.18 3.03
CA LYS A 390 2.36 15.09 3.53
C LYS A 390 1.18 15.63 4.34
N THR A 391 1.43 16.57 5.27
CA THR A 391 0.40 17.18 6.12
C THR A 391 -0.64 17.96 5.31
N LEU A 392 -0.23 18.61 4.21
CA LEU A 392 -1.18 19.18 3.23
C LEU A 392 -2.12 18.09 2.69
N MET A 393 -1.60 16.95 2.22
CA MET A 393 -2.41 15.85 1.70
C MET A 393 -3.39 15.29 2.75
N LYS A 394 -2.95 15.19 4.02
CA LYS A 394 -3.83 14.84 5.14
C LYS A 394 -4.96 15.87 5.33
N ALA A 395 -4.62 17.16 5.40
CA ALA A 395 -5.59 18.24 5.58
C ALA A 395 -6.62 18.29 4.44
N LEU A 396 -6.19 18.00 3.21
CA LEU A 396 -7.08 17.89 2.05
C LEU A 396 -8.06 16.72 2.15
N GLU A 397 -7.64 15.55 2.66
CA GLU A 397 -8.56 14.43 2.90
C GLU A 397 -9.54 14.73 4.05
N VAL A 398 -9.05 15.36 5.12
CA VAL A 398 -9.86 15.78 6.28
C VAL A 398 -10.97 16.76 5.88
N VAL A 399 -10.65 17.78 5.08
CA VAL A 399 -11.62 18.81 4.64
C VAL A 399 -12.77 18.23 3.82
N GLN A 400 -12.58 17.05 3.20
CA GLN A 400 -13.64 16.31 2.50
C GLN A 400 -14.65 15.61 3.42
N ASN A 401 -14.62 15.89 4.74
CA ASN A 401 -15.46 15.25 5.75
C ASN A 401 -15.36 13.70 5.73
N LYS A 402 -14.26 13.13 5.22
CA LYS A 402 -13.87 11.74 5.49
C LYS A 402 -13.41 11.60 6.95
N GLN A 403 -14.30 11.89 7.90
CA GLN A 403 -14.04 11.58 9.29
C GLN A 403 -13.81 10.06 9.39
N TYR A 404 -12.65 9.68 9.93
CA TYR A 404 -12.23 8.30 10.19
C TYR A 404 -13.14 7.72 11.29
N SER A 405 -14.35 7.35 10.88
CA SER A 405 -15.53 7.20 11.74
C SER A 405 -15.85 5.74 12.07
N THR A 406 -15.26 4.80 11.33
CA THR A 406 -15.30 3.38 11.68
C THR A 406 -14.40 3.11 12.90
N PRO A 407 -14.72 2.12 13.76
CA PRO A 407 -13.83 1.71 14.84
C PRO A 407 -12.43 1.30 14.33
N VAL A 408 -12.37 0.51 13.25
CA VAL A 408 -11.12 0.00 12.65
C VAL A 408 -10.18 1.13 12.22
N GLN A 409 -10.68 2.16 11.51
CA GLN A 409 -9.84 3.29 11.11
C GLN A 409 -9.29 4.07 12.32
N ARG A 410 -10.05 4.17 13.41
CA ARG A 410 -9.57 4.80 14.66
C ARG A 410 -8.53 3.95 15.35
N GLU A 411 -8.68 2.63 15.39
CA GLU A 411 -7.68 1.72 15.97
C GLU A 411 -6.36 1.77 15.19
N CYS A 412 -6.39 1.66 13.85
CA CYS A 412 -5.20 1.80 13.01
C CYS A 412 -4.52 3.16 13.23
N PHE A 413 -5.30 4.24 13.34
CA PHE A 413 -4.78 5.58 13.56
C PHE A 413 -4.20 5.76 14.97
N THR A 414 -4.85 5.23 16.03
CA THR A 414 -4.27 5.16 17.38
C THR A 414 -2.90 4.48 17.35
N LYS A 415 -2.78 3.32 16.68
CA LYS A 415 -1.52 2.59 16.52
C LYS A 415 -0.45 3.41 15.78
N SER A 416 -0.83 4.17 14.73
CA SER A 416 0.09 5.12 14.07
C SER A 416 0.55 6.27 14.97
N VAL A 417 -0.29 6.77 15.89
CA VAL A 417 0.13 7.80 16.87
C VAL A 417 1.07 7.20 17.92
N HIS A 418 0.75 6.02 18.45
CA HIS A 418 1.61 5.31 19.41
C HIS A 418 2.98 5.00 18.82
N LYS A 419 3.04 4.39 17.62
CA LYS A 419 4.30 4.15 16.90
C LYS A 419 5.09 5.46 16.68
N PHE A 420 4.41 6.52 16.25
CA PHE A 420 5.06 7.81 16.02
C PHE A 420 5.70 8.40 17.29
N ILE A 421 4.99 8.39 18.43
CA ILE A 421 5.55 8.80 19.73
C ILE A 421 6.76 7.93 20.09
N ILE A 422 6.63 6.62 19.96
CA ILE A 422 7.69 5.65 20.28
C ILE A 422 8.95 5.92 19.44
N GLU A 423 8.83 6.19 18.14
CA GLU A 423 9.97 6.56 17.29
C GLU A 423 10.61 7.90 17.68
N GLN A 424 9.82 8.91 18.05
CA GLN A 424 10.38 10.19 18.54
C GLN A 424 11.08 10.00 19.88
N MET A 425 10.56 9.11 20.72
CA MET A 425 11.17 8.76 22.00
C MET A 425 12.44 7.94 21.83
N LYS A 426 12.49 6.92 20.95
CA LYS A 426 13.73 6.21 20.59
C LYS A 426 14.85 7.21 20.26
N TYR A 427 14.57 8.17 19.37
CA TYR A 427 15.51 9.23 19.02
C TYR A 427 15.91 10.11 20.22
N LEU A 428 14.96 10.52 21.06
CA LEU A 428 15.23 11.32 22.27
C LEU A 428 16.10 10.56 23.28
N VAL A 429 15.80 9.27 23.56
CA VAL A 429 16.57 8.45 24.51
C VAL A 429 18.00 8.24 23.98
N GLU A 430 18.17 7.89 22.69
CA GLU A 430 19.50 7.75 22.08
C GLU A 430 20.36 9.02 22.16
N LYS A 431 19.75 10.20 22.07
CA LYS A 431 20.47 11.50 22.05
C LYS A 431 20.66 12.14 23.42
N ARG A 432 19.73 11.95 24.36
CA ARG A 432 19.72 12.66 25.66
C ARG A 432 19.76 11.75 26.88
N GLU A 433 19.41 10.47 26.77
CA GLU A 433 19.55 9.51 27.88
C GLU A 433 20.16 8.16 27.45
N PRO A 434 21.42 8.12 26.95
CA PRO A 434 22.01 6.90 26.37
C PRO A 434 22.07 5.69 27.33
N ARG A 435 22.01 5.93 28.65
CA ARG A 435 21.94 4.88 29.68
C ARG A 435 20.66 4.06 29.61
N SER A 436 19.55 4.67 29.16
CA SER A 436 18.25 4.02 29.01
C SER A 436 17.98 3.58 27.57
N ALA A 437 18.80 3.96 26.59
CA ALA A 437 18.55 3.69 25.18
C ALA A 437 18.43 2.19 24.86
N GLN A 438 19.29 1.35 25.46
CA GLN A 438 19.23 -0.10 25.26
C GLN A 438 17.95 -0.72 25.88
N THR A 439 17.63 -0.39 27.14
CA THR A 439 16.42 -0.87 27.82
C THR A 439 15.15 -0.36 27.14
N TYR A 440 15.14 0.89 26.68
CA TYR A 440 14.01 1.45 25.93
C TYR A 440 13.82 0.71 24.60
N LYS A 441 14.91 0.43 23.87
CA LYS A 441 14.88 -0.37 22.66
C LYS A 441 14.32 -1.77 22.92
N GLU A 442 14.76 -2.45 23.97
CA GLU A 442 14.25 -3.77 24.38
C GLU A 442 12.74 -3.74 24.68
N LEU A 443 12.26 -2.73 25.40
CA LEU A 443 10.82 -2.54 25.65
C LEU A 443 10.03 -2.28 24.36
N THR A 444 10.57 -1.49 23.42
CA THR A 444 9.90 -1.25 22.13
C THR A 444 9.82 -2.50 21.27
N VAL A 445 10.88 -3.33 21.22
CA VAL A 445 10.86 -4.63 20.53
C VAL A 445 9.87 -5.60 21.18
N GLY A 446 9.76 -5.59 22.52
CA GLY A 446 8.77 -6.38 23.25
C GLY A 446 7.32 -6.02 22.92
N TRP A 447 7.02 -4.72 22.77
CA TRP A 447 5.71 -4.23 22.32
C TRP A 447 5.45 -4.51 20.83
N GLU A 448 6.45 -4.29 19.96
CA GLU A 448 6.36 -4.57 18.52
C GLU A 448 6.14 -6.07 18.21
N ALA A 449 6.68 -6.96 19.04
CA ALA A 449 6.49 -8.41 18.93
C ALA A 449 5.17 -8.90 19.56
N ASN A 450 4.58 -8.15 20.50
CA ASN A 450 3.38 -8.54 21.24
C ASN A 450 2.68 -7.29 21.82
N ASP A 451 1.68 -6.74 21.13
CA ASP A 451 0.89 -5.57 21.55
C ASP A 451 -0.18 -5.96 22.61
N SER A 452 0.26 -6.58 23.71
CA SER A 452 -0.57 -6.89 24.87
C SER A 452 -0.75 -5.66 25.77
N GLU A 453 -1.77 -5.69 26.63
CA GLU A 453 -2.02 -4.63 27.62
C GLU A 453 -0.82 -4.45 28.58
N GLU A 454 -0.13 -5.54 28.93
CA GLU A 454 1.03 -5.57 29.82
C GLU A 454 2.28 -4.96 29.20
N THR A 455 2.64 -5.36 27.96
CA THR A 455 3.82 -4.80 27.26
C THR A 455 3.59 -3.32 26.94
N ARG A 456 2.38 -2.98 26.49
CA ARG A 456 1.95 -1.61 26.20
C ARG A 456 2.04 -0.72 27.44
N SER A 457 1.44 -1.15 28.56
CA SER A 457 1.52 -0.43 29.84
C SER A 457 2.96 -0.27 30.33
N THR A 458 3.79 -1.32 30.22
CA THR A 458 5.21 -1.27 30.62
C THR A 458 6.00 -0.26 29.78
N LEU A 459 5.85 -0.30 28.45
CA LEU A 459 6.49 0.65 27.54
C LEU A 459 6.00 2.08 27.77
N PHE A 460 4.69 2.29 27.95
CA PHE A 460 4.12 3.63 28.15
C PHE A 460 4.61 4.26 29.47
N ASN A 461 4.68 3.50 30.56
CA ASN A 461 5.25 3.96 31.83
C ASN A 461 6.74 4.33 31.69
N ALA A 462 7.55 3.47 31.08
CA ALA A 462 8.97 3.78 30.82
C ALA A 462 9.14 5.02 29.92
N THR A 463 8.29 5.15 28.89
CA THR A 463 8.28 6.31 27.98
C THR A 463 8.00 7.60 28.76
N ARG A 464 7.00 7.59 29.64
CA ARG A 464 6.60 8.71 30.52
C ARG A 464 7.71 9.11 31.50
N GLU A 465 8.33 8.12 32.14
CA GLU A 465 9.42 8.33 33.10
C GLU A 465 10.66 8.95 32.45
N ILE A 466 11.07 8.43 31.29
CA ILE A 466 12.22 8.93 30.52
C ILE A 466 11.93 10.31 29.93
N PHE A 467 10.73 10.55 29.36
CA PHE A 467 10.37 11.87 28.85
C PHE A 467 10.33 12.92 29.97
N GLY A 468 9.86 12.56 31.17
CA GLY A 468 9.92 13.41 32.35
C GLY A 468 11.34 13.84 32.71
N ARG A 469 12.31 12.92 32.68
CA ARG A 469 13.73 13.26 32.88
C ARG A 469 14.27 14.15 31.77
N ILE A 470 14.12 13.75 30.50
CA ILE A 470 14.68 14.48 29.35
C ILE A 470 14.12 15.90 29.25
N SER A 471 12.82 16.09 29.51
CA SER A 471 12.17 17.42 29.47
C SER A 471 12.50 18.32 30.66
N SER A 472 12.90 17.74 31.80
CA SER A 472 13.36 18.47 32.99
C SER A 472 14.85 18.88 32.96
N ALA A 473 15.60 18.48 31.92
CA ALA A 473 17.04 18.71 31.82
C ALA A 473 17.38 20.07 31.18
N ASP A 474 18.45 20.71 31.68
CA ASP A 474 18.97 21.97 31.14
C ASP A 474 19.28 21.85 29.62
N GLY A 475 18.88 22.87 28.86
CA GLY A 475 19.06 22.91 27.41
C GLY A 475 18.18 21.93 26.62
N PHE A 476 17.04 21.50 27.17
CA PHE A 476 16.00 20.78 26.42
C PHE A 476 15.36 21.66 25.34
N GLU A 477 15.06 22.93 25.63
CA GLU A 477 14.49 23.87 24.65
C GLU A 477 15.40 24.02 23.41
N ASP A 478 16.70 24.30 23.61
CA ASP A 478 17.71 24.36 22.55
C ASP A 478 17.74 23.09 21.68
N PHE A 479 17.52 21.91 22.27
CA PHE A 479 17.48 20.63 21.53
C PHE A 479 16.23 20.48 20.67
N THR A 480 15.08 20.87 21.20
CA THR A 480 13.82 20.89 20.45
C THR A 480 13.81 21.95 19.34
N HIS A 481 14.76 22.89 19.38
CA HIS A 481 15.02 23.85 18.32
C HIS A 481 16.07 23.40 17.29
N SER A 482 16.89 22.37 17.53
CA SER A 482 17.90 21.89 16.57
C SER A 482 17.42 20.71 15.72
N ASP A 483 16.99 19.62 16.37
CA ASP A 483 16.88 18.31 15.73
C ASP A 483 15.45 17.73 15.72
N LEU A 484 14.67 18.00 16.77
CA LEU A 484 13.26 17.63 16.82
C LEU A 484 12.42 18.62 16.00
N VAL A 485 11.36 18.15 15.34
CA VAL A 485 10.38 19.05 14.73
C VAL A 485 9.38 19.44 15.82
N VAL A 486 9.09 20.73 16.01
CA VAL A 486 8.28 21.21 17.15
C VAL A 486 6.90 20.53 17.24
N ASN A 487 6.27 20.20 16.11
CA ASN A 487 5.00 19.45 16.06
C ASN A 487 5.07 18.08 16.78
N HIS A 488 6.27 17.51 16.93
CA HIS A 488 6.55 16.27 17.65
C HIS A 488 6.60 16.49 19.18
N LEU A 489 7.03 17.67 19.64
CA LEU A 489 7.06 18.00 21.07
C LEU A 489 5.64 18.14 21.65
N GLU A 490 4.74 18.80 20.91
CA GLU A 490 3.35 19.02 21.35
C GLU A 490 2.55 17.73 21.53
N ILE A 491 2.90 16.64 20.84
CA ILE A 491 2.23 15.33 21.03
C ILE A 491 2.88 14.52 22.17
N LEU A 492 4.19 14.69 22.41
CA LEU A 492 4.89 14.11 23.57
C LEU A 492 4.44 14.76 24.89
N GLN A 493 4.24 16.08 24.89
CA GLN A 493 3.60 16.82 25.99
C GLN A 493 2.16 16.36 26.30
N GLN A 494 1.55 15.57 25.42
CA GLN A 494 0.20 15.02 25.57
C GLN A 494 0.20 13.49 25.75
N MET A 495 1.34 12.86 26.05
CA MET A 495 1.44 11.41 26.27
C MET A 495 0.40 10.87 27.26
N ASP A 496 0.10 11.59 28.33
CA ASP A 496 -0.95 11.21 29.31
C ASP A 496 -2.36 11.10 28.70
N ARG A 497 -2.68 11.90 27.66
CA ARG A 497 -3.93 11.80 26.89
C ARG A 497 -3.85 10.67 25.86
N VAL A 498 -2.69 10.53 25.22
CA VAL A 498 -2.47 9.59 24.10
C VAL A 498 -2.37 8.13 24.57
N PHE A 499 -1.94 7.91 25.81
CA PHE A 499 -1.77 6.59 26.42
C PHE A 499 -2.89 6.20 27.40
N ALA A 500 -4.01 6.94 27.40
CA ALA A 500 -5.21 6.57 28.16
C ALA A 500 -5.99 5.42 27.46
N ASP A 501 -6.62 4.54 28.24
CA ASP A 501 -7.32 3.35 27.70
C ASP A 501 -8.52 3.72 26.81
N ASP A 502 -9.12 4.88 27.01
CA ASP A 502 -10.25 5.39 26.21
C ASP A 502 -9.81 6.34 25.08
N TYR A 503 -8.50 6.47 24.83
CA TYR A 503 -7.92 7.43 23.88
C TYR A 503 -8.55 7.36 22.49
N LYS A 504 -9.17 8.48 22.10
CA LYS A 504 -9.63 8.73 20.73
C LYS A 504 -8.74 9.80 20.12
N PRO A 505 -7.93 9.47 19.10
CA PRO A 505 -7.02 10.43 18.49
C PRO A 505 -7.80 11.51 17.72
N SER A 506 -7.38 12.77 17.87
CA SER A 506 -7.99 13.92 17.19
C SER A 506 -7.53 14.02 15.74
N VAL A 507 -8.10 14.93 14.95
CA VAL A 507 -7.56 15.18 13.61
C VAL A 507 -6.24 15.94 13.72
N ASP A 508 -6.06 16.76 14.75
CA ASP A 508 -4.77 17.40 15.02
C ASP A 508 -3.65 16.38 15.30
N ASP A 509 -3.95 15.31 16.05
CA ASP A 509 -3.03 14.17 16.22
C ASP A 509 -2.70 13.51 14.86
N PHE A 510 -3.67 13.44 13.94
CA PHE A 510 -3.47 12.86 12.60
C PHE A 510 -2.54 13.72 11.76
N LEU A 511 -2.72 15.04 11.78
CA LEU A 511 -1.91 15.98 11.01
C LEU A 511 -0.45 16.01 11.50
N ARG A 512 -0.22 15.73 12.79
CA ARG A 512 1.11 15.76 13.43
C ARG A 512 1.97 14.52 13.20
N THR A 513 1.40 13.33 12.99
CA THR A 513 2.22 12.14 12.69
C THR A 513 2.97 12.30 11.35
N ALA A 514 4.23 11.86 11.28
CA ALA A 514 5.03 11.91 10.04
C ALA A 514 4.58 10.88 8.96
N GLU A 515 3.80 9.90 9.40
CA GLU A 515 3.32 8.77 8.62
C GLU A 515 2.05 9.07 7.82
N THR A 516 1.95 8.52 6.61
CA THR A 516 0.70 8.31 5.85
C THR A 516 0.99 7.66 4.51
N PHE A 517 0.06 6.80 4.07
CA PHE A 517 0.02 6.15 2.78
C PHE A 517 -0.68 6.99 1.69
N ILE A 518 -1.00 8.27 1.94
CA ILE A 518 -1.79 9.12 1.05
C ILE A 518 -0.95 9.52 -0.19
N GLN A 519 -0.95 8.66 -1.21
CA GLN A 519 -0.33 8.92 -2.51
C GLN A 519 -1.17 9.85 -3.42
N HIS A 520 -2.48 9.96 -3.15
CA HIS A 520 -3.46 10.67 -3.97
C HIS A 520 -4.65 11.19 -3.13
N VAL A 521 -5.19 12.37 -3.44
CA VAL A 521 -6.41 12.92 -2.81
C VAL A 521 -7.32 13.54 -3.86
N VAL A 522 -8.64 13.28 -3.81
CA VAL A 522 -9.63 13.94 -4.68
C VAL A 522 -10.50 14.89 -3.87
N VAL A 523 -10.50 16.16 -4.27
CA VAL A 523 -11.26 17.26 -3.66
C VAL A 523 -12.29 17.79 -4.68
N PRO A 524 -13.56 17.35 -4.62
CA PRO A 524 -14.65 18.07 -5.27
C PRO A 524 -14.81 19.48 -4.68
N HIS A 525 -14.95 20.47 -5.56
CA HIS A 525 -15.28 21.86 -5.23
C HIS A 525 -16.03 22.51 -6.40
N GLY A 526 -17.21 23.07 -6.13
CA GLY A 526 -18.08 23.61 -7.18
C GLY A 526 -18.44 22.56 -8.23
N SER A 527 -18.21 22.86 -9.50
CA SER A 527 -18.44 21.94 -10.63
C SER A 527 -17.20 21.12 -11.03
N MET A 528 -16.12 21.15 -10.23
CA MET A 528 -14.84 20.52 -10.56
C MET A 528 -14.35 19.56 -9.46
N LYS A 529 -13.39 18.69 -9.84
CA LYS A 529 -12.66 17.80 -8.93
C LYS A 529 -11.16 18.06 -9.06
N TYR A 530 -10.53 18.57 -8.01
CA TYR A 530 -9.08 18.70 -7.94
C TYR A 530 -8.48 17.37 -7.47
N GLN A 531 -7.54 16.82 -8.23
CA GLN A 531 -6.84 15.58 -7.92
C GLN A 531 -5.39 15.93 -7.55
N PHE A 532 -4.97 15.58 -6.35
CA PHE A 532 -3.65 15.90 -5.82
C PHE A 532 -2.73 14.68 -5.87
N HIS A 533 -1.54 14.86 -6.41
CA HIS A 533 -0.54 13.83 -6.67
C HIS A 533 0.83 14.27 -6.14
N PHE A 534 1.70 13.30 -5.82
CA PHE A 534 3.13 13.55 -5.71
C PHE A 534 3.81 13.35 -7.08
N PRO A 535 5.04 13.84 -7.32
CA PRO A 535 5.70 13.75 -8.63
C PRO A 535 5.94 12.33 -9.17
N LYS A 536 5.82 11.30 -8.30
CA LYS A 536 5.88 9.88 -8.69
C LYS A 536 4.53 9.32 -9.15
N THR A 537 3.41 10.01 -8.91
CA THR A 537 2.04 9.49 -9.09
C THR A 537 1.23 10.25 -10.15
N ILE A 538 1.88 11.08 -10.97
CA ILE A 538 1.31 11.76 -12.15
C ILE A 538 2.42 12.04 -13.19
N LYS A 539 2.10 12.06 -14.49
CA LYS A 539 3.06 12.52 -15.51
C LYS A 539 3.05 14.04 -15.60
N TYR A 540 4.20 14.69 -15.80
CA TYR A 540 4.29 16.16 -15.80
C TYR A 540 3.34 16.84 -16.82
N HIS A 541 3.16 16.28 -18.01
CA HIS A 541 2.24 16.81 -19.03
C HIS A 541 0.74 16.58 -18.74
N GLU A 542 0.41 15.85 -17.67
CA GLU A 542 -0.96 15.70 -17.15
C GLU A 542 -1.26 16.72 -16.06
N VAL A 543 -0.25 17.45 -15.54
CA VAL A 543 -0.40 18.44 -14.46
C VAL A 543 -0.93 19.76 -15.01
N GLU A 544 -1.98 20.30 -14.38
CA GLU A 544 -2.55 21.62 -14.71
C GLU A 544 -2.17 22.70 -13.68
N LYS A 545 -1.84 22.28 -12.45
CA LYS A 545 -1.56 23.15 -11.30
C LYS A 545 -0.48 22.53 -10.41
N VAL A 546 0.33 23.36 -9.77
CA VAL A 546 1.34 22.93 -8.79
C VAL A 546 1.10 23.61 -7.44
N VAL A 547 1.31 22.87 -6.35
CA VAL A 547 1.43 23.43 -4.99
C VAL A 547 2.83 23.14 -4.48
N TYR A 548 3.66 24.17 -4.33
CA TYR A 548 5.01 24.03 -3.82
C TYR A 548 5.05 24.36 -2.32
N VAL A 549 5.41 23.38 -1.48
CA VAL A 549 5.40 23.53 -0.01
C VAL A 549 6.82 23.73 0.54
N ILE A 550 7.04 24.85 1.22
CA ILE A 550 8.29 25.21 1.93
C ILE A 550 8.02 25.24 3.43
N ASP A 551 8.95 24.73 4.24
CA ASP A 551 8.90 24.87 5.70
C ASP A 551 9.62 26.14 6.13
N ALA A 552 8.87 27.09 6.68
CA ALA A 552 9.40 28.39 7.12
C ALA A 552 10.32 28.25 8.35
N ASN A 553 10.19 27.17 9.12
CA ASN A 553 11.04 26.83 10.25
C ASN A 553 12.16 25.82 9.87
N ALA A 554 12.50 25.71 8.59
CA ALA A 554 13.67 24.97 8.16
C ALA A 554 14.98 25.65 8.62
N SER A 555 16.12 24.95 8.54
CA SER A 555 17.45 25.60 8.68
C SER A 555 17.71 26.53 7.48
N ARG A 556 18.59 27.53 7.64
CA ARG A 556 18.96 28.49 6.57
C ARG A 556 19.23 27.78 5.24
N ASP A 557 20.17 26.85 5.24
CA ASP A 557 20.60 26.06 4.08
C ASP A 557 19.45 25.28 3.44
N THR A 558 18.51 24.79 4.24
CA THR A 558 17.33 24.04 3.76
C THR A 558 16.30 24.99 3.14
N LEU A 559 16.16 26.20 3.69
CA LEU A 559 15.29 27.24 3.15
C LEU A 559 15.87 27.85 1.85
N GLU A 560 17.18 28.05 1.77
CA GLU A 560 17.89 28.47 0.55
C GLU A 560 17.78 27.39 -0.54
N LYS A 561 18.07 26.12 -0.23
CA LYS A 561 17.87 25.00 -1.18
C LYS A 561 16.40 24.85 -1.61
N GLY A 562 15.45 25.12 -0.70
CA GLY A 562 14.01 25.16 -1.00
C GLY A 562 13.62 26.29 -1.96
N ARG A 563 14.12 27.51 -1.72
CA ARG A 563 13.98 28.64 -2.64
C ARG A 563 14.57 28.31 -4.01
N ASP A 564 15.80 27.84 -4.06
CA ASP A 564 16.53 27.67 -5.33
C ASP A 564 15.87 26.60 -6.21
N ALA A 565 15.37 25.52 -5.61
CA ALA A 565 14.57 24.53 -6.30
C ALA A 565 13.18 25.05 -6.75
N PHE A 566 12.55 25.95 -5.99
CA PHE A 566 11.29 26.60 -6.37
C PHE A 566 11.48 27.61 -7.52
N VAL A 567 12.54 28.42 -7.46
CA VAL A 567 12.90 29.42 -8.48
C VAL A 567 13.31 28.72 -9.78
N ALA A 568 14.14 27.67 -9.70
CA ALA A 568 14.48 26.84 -10.86
C ALA A 568 13.24 26.19 -11.49
N PHE A 569 12.28 25.71 -10.67
CA PHE A 569 11.01 25.19 -11.18
C PHE A 569 10.21 26.27 -11.95
N CYS A 570 9.95 27.42 -11.32
CA CYS A 570 9.11 28.48 -11.89
C CYS A 570 9.73 29.19 -13.11
N ASN A 571 11.05 29.07 -13.31
CA ASN A 571 11.78 29.56 -14.48
C ASN A 571 11.90 28.50 -15.61
N ASN A 572 11.85 27.21 -15.29
CA ASN A 572 11.85 26.12 -16.29
C ASN A 572 10.48 25.95 -16.97
N ASP A 573 9.41 26.22 -16.22
CA ASP A 573 8.04 26.26 -16.75
C ASP A 573 7.38 27.59 -16.33
N PRO A 574 7.31 28.60 -17.22
CA PRO A 574 6.76 29.91 -16.90
C PRO A 574 5.22 29.95 -16.96
N ASP A 575 4.60 29.02 -17.70
CA ASP A 575 3.16 28.99 -17.96
C ASP A 575 2.41 28.15 -16.91
N MET A 576 3.06 27.15 -16.32
CA MET A 576 2.53 26.35 -15.21
C MET A 576 2.03 27.25 -14.08
N TRP A 577 0.81 26.99 -13.62
CA TRP A 577 0.23 27.74 -12.51
C TRP A 577 0.65 27.15 -11.16
N VAL A 578 1.08 28.00 -10.21
CA VAL A 578 1.72 27.58 -8.94
C VAL A 578 1.13 28.31 -7.73
N GLU A 579 0.71 27.57 -6.69
CA GLU A 579 0.54 28.07 -5.32
C GLU A 579 1.86 27.83 -4.55
N LEU A 580 2.42 28.85 -3.91
CA LEU A 580 3.54 28.73 -2.97
C LEU A 580 3.00 28.68 -1.53
N CYS A 581 3.06 27.51 -0.90
CA CYS A 581 2.65 27.32 0.50
C CYS A 581 3.86 27.41 1.44
N ILE A 582 3.96 28.53 2.14
CA ILE A 582 4.91 28.81 3.22
C ILE A 582 4.29 28.24 4.51
N ASN A 583 4.77 27.08 4.92
CA ASN A 583 4.18 26.24 5.96
C ASN A 583 4.92 26.36 7.32
N LYS A 584 4.22 26.00 8.40
CA LYS A 584 4.69 26.05 9.80
C LYS A 584 5.00 27.47 10.31
N THR A 585 4.16 28.45 9.94
CA THR A 585 4.43 29.85 10.28
C THR A 585 4.22 30.17 11.75
N GLU A 586 3.46 29.35 12.47
CA GLU A 586 3.31 29.39 13.93
C GLU A 586 4.65 29.21 14.66
N LEU A 587 5.57 28.43 14.08
CA LEU A 587 6.88 28.15 14.68
C LEU A 587 7.91 29.28 14.49
N LEU A 588 7.59 30.30 13.69
CA LEU A 588 8.46 31.46 13.48
C LEU A 588 8.57 32.36 14.71
N HIS A 589 7.67 32.19 15.67
CA HIS A 589 7.70 32.93 16.94
C HIS A 589 8.51 32.22 18.02
N THR A 590 8.67 30.89 17.94
CA THR A 590 9.39 30.11 18.96
C THR A 590 10.89 30.07 18.71
N ARG A 591 11.36 30.16 17.46
CA ARG A 591 12.77 30.45 17.17
C ARG A 591 13.02 31.97 17.11
N THR A 592 13.83 32.47 18.06
CA THR A 592 14.42 33.83 18.03
C THR A 592 15.35 34.04 16.82
N PRO A 593 15.72 35.28 16.43
CA PRO A 593 15.87 35.67 15.01
C PRO A 593 16.98 35.02 14.18
N LYS A 594 17.84 34.18 14.75
CA LYS A 594 19.13 33.74 14.19
C LYS A 594 19.03 33.25 12.73
N ALA A 595 17.95 32.54 12.37
CA ALA A 595 17.69 32.11 10.99
C ALA A 595 17.39 33.28 10.04
N PHE A 596 16.59 34.26 10.48
CA PHE A 596 16.23 35.46 9.71
C PHE A 596 17.37 36.47 9.63
N THR A 597 18.13 36.66 10.71
CA THR A 597 19.35 37.47 10.70
C THR A 597 20.37 36.92 9.69
N ALA A 598 20.43 35.60 9.49
CA ALA A 598 21.27 34.98 8.47
C ALA A 598 20.81 35.32 7.02
N PHE A 599 19.51 35.58 6.80
CA PHE A 599 18.96 36.12 5.54
C PHE A 599 19.06 37.66 5.43
N GLY A 600 19.68 38.34 6.40
CA GLY A 600 19.83 39.79 6.44
C GLY A 600 18.64 40.54 7.05
N TYR A 601 17.74 39.86 7.78
CA TYR A 601 16.68 40.51 8.54
C TYR A 601 17.27 41.14 9.82
N HIS A 602 17.47 42.46 9.78
CA HIS A 602 17.91 43.29 10.90
C HIS A 602 16.82 44.32 11.19
N ASP A 603 15.82 43.94 11.97
CA ASP A 603 14.75 44.83 12.43
C ASP A 603 14.55 44.65 13.94
N ASP A 604 14.81 45.72 14.69
CA ASP A 604 14.70 45.75 16.15
C ASP A 604 13.23 45.77 16.62
N VAL A 605 12.26 45.95 15.70
CA VAL A 605 10.83 46.02 16.00
C VAL A 605 10.17 44.64 15.90
N TYR A 606 10.35 43.84 16.95
CA TYR A 606 9.93 42.43 17.07
C TYR A 606 8.42 42.10 16.87
N ASN A 607 7.57 43.07 16.54
CA ASN A 607 6.19 43.13 17.04
C ASN A 607 5.07 43.03 15.97
N LYS A 608 5.37 42.59 14.74
CA LYS A 608 4.36 42.43 13.66
C LYS A 608 4.62 41.24 12.73
N ASN A 609 3.80 40.19 12.85
CA ASN A 609 3.83 38.99 11.99
C ASN A 609 3.84 39.31 10.50
N SER A 610 3.08 40.33 10.08
CA SER A 610 2.95 40.76 8.69
C SER A 610 4.29 41.12 8.03
N THR A 611 5.22 41.71 8.78
CA THR A 611 6.53 42.12 8.24
C THR A 611 7.39 40.89 7.93
N LEU A 612 7.37 39.89 8.82
CA LEU A 612 8.15 38.66 8.67
C LEU A 612 7.61 37.78 7.52
N THR A 613 6.28 37.69 7.38
CA THR A 613 5.64 36.95 6.27
C THR A 613 5.95 37.60 4.92
N THR A 614 5.84 38.92 4.79
CA THR A 614 6.17 39.63 3.54
C THR A 614 7.67 39.59 3.23
N PHE A 615 8.54 39.59 4.24
CA PHE A 615 9.98 39.37 4.04
C PHE A 615 10.27 37.96 3.48
N LEU A 616 9.69 36.92 4.07
CA LEU A 616 9.79 35.54 3.56
C LEU A 616 9.30 35.42 2.12
N GLU A 617 8.12 35.94 1.83
CA GLU A 617 7.53 35.95 0.48
C GLU A 617 8.46 36.64 -0.53
N THR A 618 9.01 37.80 -0.16
CA THR A 618 9.99 38.53 -0.99
C THR A 618 11.24 37.68 -1.24
N LYS A 619 11.82 37.10 -0.17
CA LYS A 619 13.05 36.29 -0.24
C LYS A 619 12.87 34.97 -0.99
N LEU A 620 11.71 34.34 -0.90
CA LEU A 620 11.40 33.09 -1.62
C LEU A 620 11.13 33.31 -3.12
N MET A 621 10.88 34.57 -3.54
CA MET A 621 10.73 34.96 -4.95
C MET A 621 11.91 35.78 -5.50
N GLU A 622 13.03 35.91 -4.78
CA GLU A 622 14.27 36.45 -5.34
C GLU A 622 14.77 35.54 -6.49
N GLY A 623 15.03 36.12 -7.66
CA GLY A 623 15.38 35.38 -8.89
C GLY A 623 14.21 35.10 -9.85
N LEU A 624 12.99 35.53 -9.53
CA LEU A 624 11.84 35.52 -10.44
C LEU A 624 11.54 36.92 -11.01
N SER A 625 10.95 36.97 -12.21
CA SER A 625 10.54 38.24 -12.84
C SER A 625 9.29 38.83 -12.15
N GLU A 626 9.16 40.17 -12.21
CA GLU A 626 7.98 40.90 -11.70
C GLU A 626 6.66 40.55 -12.41
N GLU A 627 6.73 39.85 -13.54
CA GLU A 627 5.57 39.26 -14.20
C GLU A 627 5.25 37.88 -13.61
N ARG A 628 6.25 36.98 -13.52
CA ARG A 628 6.07 35.63 -12.95
C ARG A 628 5.57 35.69 -11.50
N LYS A 629 6.10 36.60 -10.68
CA LYS A 629 5.63 36.85 -9.30
C LYS A 629 4.12 37.08 -9.20
N LYS A 630 3.52 37.81 -10.15
CA LYS A 630 2.07 38.10 -10.19
C LYS A 630 1.21 36.90 -10.59
N THR A 631 1.81 35.87 -11.19
CA THR A 631 1.09 34.64 -11.57
C THR A 631 0.97 33.62 -10.44
N ILE A 632 1.92 33.67 -9.49
CA ILE A 632 2.07 32.75 -8.35
C ILE A 632 1.09 33.15 -7.24
N GLY A 633 0.36 32.18 -6.71
CA GLY A 633 -0.49 32.37 -5.54
C GLY A 633 0.28 32.11 -4.25
N VAL A 634 0.62 33.13 -3.48
CA VAL A 634 1.30 32.92 -2.18
C VAL A 634 0.28 32.56 -1.09
N ARG A 635 0.71 31.69 -0.19
CA ARG A 635 -0.01 31.18 0.98
C ARG A 635 0.92 31.08 2.18
N PHE A 636 0.44 31.52 3.33
CA PHE A 636 0.97 31.13 4.63
C PHE A 636 -0.02 30.09 5.18
N THR A 637 0.45 28.98 5.74
CA THR A 637 -0.42 27.85 6.14
C THR A 637 0.13 27.13 7.35
N ASN A 638 -0.72 26.78 8.32
CA ASN A 638 -0.31 26.09 9.53
C ASN A 638 -1.15 24.81 9.68
N PHE A 639 -0.88 23.79 8.86
CA PHE A 639 -1.77 22.63 8.61
C PHE A 639 -2.13 21.78 9.86
N SER A 640 -3.09 22.30 10.63
CA SER A 640 -3.66 21.78 11.88
C SER A 640 -5.19 21.68 11.77
N GLU A 641 -5.88 21.12 12.77
CA GLU A 641 -7.35 20.99 12.77
C GLU A 641 -8.08 22.34 12.85
N SER A 642 -7.36 23.47 12.99
CA SER A 642 -7.95 24.79 13.14
C SER A 642 -8.95 25.15 12.03
N LYS A 643 -10.07 25.77 12.43
CA LYS A 643 -11.10 26.32 11.54
C LYS A 643 -10.51 27.28 10.48
N HIS A 644 -9.36 27.88 10.75
CA HIS A 644 -8.64 28.76 9.83
C HIS A 644 -8.15 28.00 8.59
N ASN A 645 -7.47 26.86 8.77
CA ASN A 645 -6.90 26.08 7.66
C ASN A 645 -7.97 25.58 6.68
N ARG A 646 -9.15 25.20 7.19
CA ARG A 646 -10.30 24.85 6.35
C ARG A 646 -10.74 26.04 5.48
N ILE A 647 -10.83 27.23 6.05
CA ILE A 647 -11.19 28.47 5.33
C ILE A 647 -10.10 28.83 4.30
N GLU A 648 -8.82 28.62 4.61
CA GLU A 648 -7.71 28.88 3.68
C GLU A 648 -7.71 27.92 2.48
N LEU A 649 -7.94 26.63 2.71
CA LEU A 649 -8.06 25.61 1.66
C LEU A 649 -9.33 25.83 0.83
N GLU A 650 -10.48 26.11 1.45
CA GLU A 650 -11.71 26.47 0.73
C GLU A 650 -11.52 27.75 -0.11
N ALA A 651 -10.77 28.74 0.39
CA ALA A 651 -10.40 29.94 -0.36
C ALA A 651 -9.38 29.66 -1.49
N MET A 652 -8.50 28.66 -1.34
CA MET A 652 -7.59 28.21 -2.39
C MET A 652 -8.39 27.63 -3.55
N PHE A 653 -9.25 26.65 -3.27
CA PHE A 653 -10.13 26.07 -4.29
C PHE A 653 -11.07 27.08 -4.93
N LYS A 654 -11.57 28.06 -4.16
CA LYS A 654 -12.36 29.15 -4.73
C LYS A 654 -11.56 29.98 -5.73
N ARG A 655 -10.34 30.43 -5.40
CA ARG A 655 -9.50 31.21 -6.34
C ARG A 655 -9.20 30.43 -7.62
N TRP A 656 -9.00 29.12 -7.50
CA TRP A 656 -8.76 28.25 -8.65
C TRP A 656 -10.03 28.19 -9.50
N HIS A 657 -11.17 27.87 -8.89
CA HIS A 657 -12.45 27.78 -9.59
C HIS A 657 -12.86 29.10 -10.27
N ASP A 658 -12.75 30.23 -9.56
CA ASP A 658 -13.06 31.57 -10.09
C ASP A 658 -12.20 31.90 -11.34
N ARG A 659 -10.90 31.54 -11.33
CA ARG A 659 -9.99 31.73 -12.48
C ARG A 659 -10.24 30.74 -13.60
N ASP A 660 -10.43 29.45 -13.27
CA ASP A 660 -10.66 28.38 -14.23
C ASP A 660 -12.00 28.57 -14.99
N VAL A 661 -12.98 29.24 -14.35
CA VAL A 661 -14.24 29.70 -14.95
C VAL A 661 -14.08 30.98 -15.78
N GLN A 662 -13.12 31.86 -15.46
CA GLN A 662 -12.79 33.03 -16.29
C GLN A 662 -12.01 32.67 -17.56
N SER A 663 -11.36 31.50 -17.60
CA SER A 663 -10.55 31.03 -18.74
C SER A 663 -11.28 30.10 -19.72
N ALA A 664 -12.57 29.80 -19.52
CA ALA A 664 -13.28 28.70 -20.18
C ALA A 664 -14.67 29.07 -20.73
#